data_AF-A0A212JWK1-F1
#
_entry.id   AF-A0A212JWK1-F1
#
_cell.length_a   1.000
_cell.length_b   1.000
_cell.length_c   1.000
_cell.angle_alpha   90.00
_cell.angle_beta   90.00
_cell.angle_gamma   90.00
#
_symmetry.space_group_name_H-M   'P 1'
#
loop_
_entity.id
_entity.type
_entity.pdbx_description
1 polymer ?
#
loop_
_entity_poly.entity_id
_entity_poly.type
_entity_poly.pdbx_seq_one_letter_code
_entity_poly.pdbx_strand_id
1 'polypeptide(L)'
;MGHMHIVFTPNRAYLPYCAVAAASICRHLRTGERVTFHILHGGDIQKKDRREFSANLANFHDAFTAEFIAVNDFHDFSRRASELSVQTPAAYYRLYIPDLFPDLERVLYLDADLVACRSLEELYELDIEGFVLAGVEDAYATAQAQRLSLQEGTLYVNGGVLLWNMREIDRKRFHEDLSALLDGNLRCVMNAADQDMLNILFHGRTKRLDPRWNVQLQSSTDALNTALLLCGAHNSMPEKLCRLSLAQPYLIHYAVGGKPWVVGKRGEALYEHWFANAKMTGYYNEHWKRLEADGPPAGTRRAPEEPQTPDSVRAGQNGRSCAKVPPASPAPVGDAAKDACINALALRHATRRAALSFDMESVFTRPATRIGSDMLPGFFGRGGTYEPLLSLFSAPSVTRVQCREDAERADLFIPGHTFSDASLDALIAMLQAVDEAGKNLLWIKGGFITSILHGAAPESHIPACYKRVLGYVIDDITPSFDAVLPSRLELYFNSKASSLDLDETRHCRERIDYIVTNRLTKYNFQGAPVPEKLQTTAPKVLVVDQAYGDASIRRGGADGHTFAAMLQAARDENPGAQIVVKTHPDVAALGKSCYYAHLPEEGHLLKLTEPVNPYTLFPHVDRVYVCTSQLGFEALLAGKRVTVFGLPAYAGWGLTDDRQSCPRRTRTLSLEELFFGIFLKYGLYFDPHTLERCSFETFLLGMVRLRNEYCEFVQKYNESEVYA
;
A
#
# COMPACT_ATOMS: atom_id res chain seq x y z
N MET A 1 -28.85 -22.11 -29.80
CA MET A 1 -28.20 -21.16 -30.74
C MET A 1 -27.59 -20.09 -29.87
N GLY A 2 -26.29 -19.83 -30.00
CA GLY A 2 -25.58 -18.88 -29.15
C GLY A 2 -26.09 -17.45 -29.39
N HIS A 3 -26.54 -16.79 -28.32
CA HIS A 3 -26.91 -15.38 -28.33
C HIS A 3 -26.00 -14.66 -27.34
N MET A 4 -25.10 -13.83 -27.87
CA MET A 4 -24.14 -13.09 -27.06
C MET A 4 -24.67 -11.70 -26.70
N HIS A 5 -24.54 -11.33 -25.43
CA HIS A 5 -24.80 -9.97 -24.95
C HIS A 5 -23.48 -9.26 -24.69
N ILE A 6 -23.20 -8.23 -25.49
CA ILE A 6 -21.95 -7.47 -25.45
C ILE A 6 -22.23 -6.02 -25.08
N VAL A 7 -21.53 -5.50 -24.07
CA VAL A 7 -21.66 -4.11 -23.59
C VAL A 7 -20.50 -3.26 -24.07
N PHE A 8 -20.81 -2.07 -24.60
CA PHE A 8 -19.87 -0.99 -24.90
C PHE A 8 -20.25 0.29 -24.14
N THR A 9 -19.26 1.13 -23.82
CA THR A 9 -19.46 2.41 -23.11
C THR A 9 -18.83 3.62 -23.85
N PRO A 10 -19.08 3.81 -25.16
CA PRO A 10 -18.48 4.90 -25.90
C PRO A 10 -19.14 6.25 -25.53
N ASN A 11 -18.37 7.33 -25.59
CA ASN A 11 -18.96 8.65 -25.79
C ASN A 11 -19.35 8.84 -27.27
N ARG A 12 -20.10 9.89 -27.58
CA ARG A 12 -20.56 10.20 -28.94
C ARG A 12 -19.42 10.26 -29.96
N ALA A 13 -18.26 10.81 -29.59
CA ALA A 13 -17.10 10.92 -30.49
C ALA A 13 -16.46 9.55 -30.80
N TYR A 14 -16.72 8.55 -29.95
CA TYR A 14 -16.19 7.20 -30.08
C TYR A 14 -17.07 6.22 -30.86
N LEU A 15 -18.29 6.64 -31.24
CA LEU A 15 -19.22 5.81 -32.01
C LEU A 15 -18.64 5.23 -33.31
N PRO A 16 -17.86 5.97 -34.12
CA PRO A 16 -17.23 5.40 -35.31
C PRO A 16 -16.29 4.24 -34.99
N TYR A 17 -15.52 4.34 -33.90
CA TYR A 17 -14.58 3.29 -33.48
C TYR A 17 -15.31 2.08 -32.90
N CYS A 18 -16.36 2.33 -32.10
CA CYS A 18 -17.28 1.30 -31.63
C CYS A 18 -17.94 0.55 -32.79
N ALA A 19 -18.25 1.22 -33.90
CA ALA A 19 -18.80 0.58 -35.09
C ALA A 19 -17.76 -0.34 -35.76
N VAL A 20 -16.48 0.04 -35.80
CA VAL A 20 -15.40 -0.83 -36.28
C VAL A 20 -15.25 -2.08 -35.39
N ALA A 21 -15.31 -1.92 -34.07
CA ALA A 21 -15.32 -3.03 -33.13
C ALA A 21 -16.51 -3.97 -33.40
N ALA A 22 -17.73 -3.43 -33.48
CA ALA A 22 -18.94 -4.19 -33.78
C ALA A 22 -18.86 -4.93 -35.14
N ALA A 23 -18.39 -4.27 -36.20
CA ALA A 23 -18.19 -4.88 -37.51
C ALA A 23 -17.20 -6.05 -37.45
N SER A 24 -16.10 -5.89 -36.70
CA SER A 24 -15.12 -6.95 -36.52
C SER A 24 -15.70 -8.17 -35.81
N ILE A 25 -16.61 -7.98 -34.85
CA ILE A 25 -17.31 -9.07 -34.17
C ILE A 25 -18.29 -9.74 -35.13
N CYS A 26 -19.13 -8.96 -35.80
CA CYS A 26 -20.13 -9.47 -36.76
C CYS A 26 -19.50 -10.29 -37.88
N ARG A 27 -18.32 -9.89 -38.38
CA ARG A 27 -17.57 -10.62 -39.41
C ARG A 27 -17.18 -12.04 -38.99
N HIS A 28 -17.02 -12.29 -37.70
CA HIS A 28 -16.58 -13.59 -37.18
C HIS A 28 -17.72 -14.39 -36.51
N LEU A 29 -18.98 -13.96 -36.65
CA LEU A 29 -20.12 -14.75 -36.20
C LEU A 29 -20.26 -16.03 -37.03
N ARG A 30 -20.58 -17.14 -36.36
CA ARG A 30 -20.91 -18.41 -37.00
C ARG A 30 -22.36 -18.40 -37.46
N THR A 31 -22.69 -19.28 -38.40
CA THR A 31 -24.06 -19.41 -38.91
C THR A 31 -25.05 -19.70 -37.77
N GLY A 32 -26.04 -18.82 -37.60
CA GLY A 32 -27.06 -18.94 -36.56
C GLY A 32 -26.71 -18.30 -35.21
N GLU A 33 -25.50 -17.77 -35.04
CA GLU A 33 -25.17 -16.90 -33.91
C GLU A 33 -25.81 -15.53 -34.08
N ARG A 34 -26.20 -14.92 -32.95
CA ARG A 34 -26.69 -13.54 -32.90
C ARG A 34 -25.99 -12.79 -31.78
N VAL A 35 -25.85 -11.48 -31.95
CA VAL A 35 -25.28 -10.60 -30.94
C VAL A 35 -26.20 -9.42 -30.65
N THR A 36 -26.37 -9.10 -29.37
CA THR A 36 -26.96 -7.83 -28.94
C THR A 36 -25.85 -6.94 -28.40
N PHE A 37 -25.66 -5.78 -29.03
CA PHE A 37 -24.77 -4.73 -28.56
C PHE A 37 -25.55 -3.75 -27.68
N HIS A 38 -25.20 -3.72 -26.41
CA HIS A 38 -25.72 -2.78 -25.41
C HIS A 38 -24.77 -1.59 -25.30
N ILE A 39 -25.16 -0.45 -25.84
CA ILE A 39 -24.35 0.78 -25.91
C ILE A 39 -24.79 1.71 -24.79
N LEU A 40 -24.03 1.75 -23.70
CA LEU A 40 -24.29 2.61 -22.55
C LEU A 40 -23.71 4.00 -22.77
N HIS A 41 -24.50 5.04 -22.49
CA HIS A 41 -24.08 6.42 -22.70
C HIS A 41 -24.71 7.42 -21.73
N GLY A 42 -24.08 8.59 -21.56
CA GLY A 42 -24.48 9.64 -20.60
C GLY A 42 -25.50 10.64 -21.13
N GLY A 43 -26.34 10.25 -22.09
CA GLY A 43 -27.30 11.15 -22.74
C GLY A 43 -26.74 12.00 -23.89
N ASP A 44 -25.43 11.94 -24.17
CA ASP A 44 -24.77 12.66 -25.27
C ASP A 44 -25.10 12.11 -26.67
N ILE A 45 -25.47 10.83 -26.76
CA ILE A 45 -25.86 10.15 -28.01
C ILE A 45 -27.35 10.36 -28.32
N GLN A 46 -27.63 11.09 -29.39
CA GLN A 46 -29.00 11.42 -29.81
C GLN A 46 -29.56 10.43 -30.83
N LYS A 47 -30.89 10.49 -31.07
CA LYS A 47 -31.58 9.63 -32.06
C LYS A 47 -30.94 9.65 -33.46
N LYS A 48 -30.38 10.78 -33.89
CA LYS A 48 -29.67 10.88 -35.19
C LYS A 48 -28.39 10.04 -35.20
N ASP A 49 -27.62 10.08 -34.11
CA ASP A 49 -26.35 9.37 -33.99
C ASP A 49 -26.61 7.85 -33.94
N ARG A 50 -27.70 7.43 -33.28
CA ARG A 50 -28.16 6.02 -33.27
C ARG A 50 -28.49 5.51 -34.68
N ARG A 51 -29.23 6.30 -35.46
CA ARG A 51 -29.57 5.97 -36.86
C ARG A 51 -28.33 5.92 -37.74
N GLU A 52 -27.41 6.85 -37.55
CA GLU A 52 -26.14 6.90 -38.27
C GLU A 52 -25.28 5.67 -37.95
N PHE A 53 -25.16 5.28 -36.68
CA PHE A 53 -24.44 4.07 -36.28
C PHE A 53 -25.00 2.82 -36.99
N SER A 54 -26.32 2.61 -36.96
CA SER A 54 -26.95 1.48 -37.63
C SER A 54 -26.80 1.52 -39.15
N ALA A 55 -26.95 2.69 -39.78
CA ALA A 55 -26.78 2.85 -41.23
C ALA A 55 -25.35 2.52 -41.69
N ASN A 56 -24.35 2.93 -40.90
CA ASN A 56 -22.94 2.64 -41.19
C ASN A 56 -22.55 1.17 -40.96
N LEU A 57 -23.44 0.35 -40.39
CA LEU A 57 -23.30 -1.10 -40.21
C LEU A 57 -24.34 -1.89 -41.02
N ALA A 58 -24.96 -1.29 -42.04
CA ALA A 58 -26.02 -1.92 -42.84
C ALA A 58 -25.63 -3.27 -43.46
N ASN A 59 -24.34 -3.48 -43.74
CA ASN A 59 -23.79 -4.76 -44.23
C ASN A 59 -24.00 -5.93 -43.25
N PHE A 60 -24.34 -5.65 -41.99
CA PHE A 60 -24.50 -6.63 -40.93
C PHE A 60 -25.89 -6.58 -40.27
N HIS A 61 -26.89 -5.91 -40.87
CA HIS A 61 -28.17 -5.64 -40.20
C HIS A 61 -28.93 -6.88 -39.70
N ASP A 62 -28.75 -8.05 -40.32
CA ASP A 62 -29.36 -9.31 -39.87
C ASP A 62 -28.56 -10.03 -38.77
N ALA A 63 -27.32 -9.60 -38.52
CA ALA A 63 -26.38 -10.27 -37.63
C ALA A 63 -26.41 -9.73 -36.19
N PHE A 64 -26.90 -8.51 -35.97
CA PHE A 64 -26.90 -7.88 -34.65
C PHE A 64 -28.14 -7.03 -34.35
N THR A 65 -28.40 -6.86 -33.05
CA THR A 65 -29.28 -5.81 -32.51
C THR A 65 -28.42 -4.79 -31.77
N ALA A 66 -28.69 -3.49 -31.90
CA ALA A 66 -28.02 -2.45 -31.12
C ALA A 66 -29.03 -1.69 -30.24
N GLU A 67 -28.79 -1.73 -28.93
CA GLU A 67 -29.62 -1.11 -27.89
C GLU A 67 -28.85 0.04 -27.25
N PHE A 68 -29.36 1.27 -27.36
CA PHE A 68 -28.72 2.46 -26.79
C PHE A 68 -29.39 2.83 -25.48
N ILE A 69 -28.68 2.61 -24.37
CA ILE A 69 -29.19 2.75 -23.01
C ILE A 69 -28.58 4.01 -22.39
N ALA A 70 -29.45 4.97 -22.06
CA ALA A 70 -29.04 6.19 -21.38
C ALA A 70 -28.96 5.93 -19.87
N VAL A 71 -27.81 6.19 -19.27
CA VAL A 71 -27.61 6.08 -17.82
C VAL A 71 -27.95 7.45 -17.20
N ASN A 72 -29.19 7.62 -16.71
CA ASN A 72 -29.76 8.93 -16.34
C ASN A 72 -29.68 9.28 -14.83
N ASP A 73 -29.67 8.31 -13.90
CA ASP A 73 -29.49 8.53 -12.44
C ASP A 73 -28.01 8.76 -12.03
N PHE A 74 -27.29 9.35 -12.96
CA PHE A 74 -25.84 9.37 -13.10
C PHE A 74 -25.16 10.53 -12.35
N HIS A 75 -25.92 11.57 -11.98
CA HIS A 75 -25.34 12.78 -11.40
C HIS A 75 -24.72 12.58 -10.02
N ASP A 76 -25.09 11.53 -9.28
CA ASP A 76 -24.49 11.27 -7.96
C ASP A 76 -23.17 10.49 -8.11
N PHE A 77 -23.21 9.40 -8.88
CA PHE A 77 -22.08 8.49 -9.06
C PHE A 77 -20.98 9.10 -9.94
N SER A 78 -21.32 9.77 -11.04
CA SER A 78 -20.32 10.45 -11.89
C SER A 78 -19.71 11.66 -11.22
N ARG A 79 -20.44 12.37 -10.36
CA ARG A 79 -19.90 13.46 -9.55
C ARG A 79 -18.89 12.90 -8.55
N ARG A 80 -19.29 11.91 -7.75
CA ARG A 80 -18.43 11.20 -6.78
C ARG A 80 -17.21 10.56 -7.47
N ALA A 81 -17.39 9.96 -8.64
CA ALA A 81 -16.31 9.36 -9.42
C ALA A 81 -15.43 10.38 -10.15
N SER A 82 -15.97 11.50 -10.64
CA SER A 82 -15.19 12.59 -11.24
C SER A 82 -14.28 13.29 -10.23
N GLU A 83 -14.66 13.27 -8.95
CA GLU A 83 -13.80 13.69 -7.83
C GLU A 83 -12.62 12.72 -7.61
N LEU A 84 -12.65 11.51 -8.19
CA LEU A 84 -11.65 10.43 -8.04
C LEU A 84 -10.68 10.28 -9.24
N SER A 85 -10.52 11.34 -10.05
CA SER A 85 -9.37 11.60 -10.96
C SER A 85 -9.40 11.15 -12.43
N VAL A 86 -10.56 11.02 -13.11
CA VAL A 86 -10.59 10.69 -14.56
C VAL A 86 -11.34 11.71 -15.43
N GLN A 87 -10.80 11.97 -16.62
CA GLN A 87 -11.25 13.00 -17.57
C GLN A 87 -12.49 12.64 -18.41
N THR A 88 -12.93 11.37 -18.44
CA THR A 88 -14.12 10.96 -19.22
C THR A 88 -15.07 10.09 -18.41
N PRO A 89 -16.30 10.54 -18.13
CA PRO A 89 -17.27 9.80 -17.33
C PRO A 89 -17.72 8.43 -17.90
N ALA A 90 -17.44 8.18 -19.18
CA ALA A 90 -17.91 6.98 -19.88
C ALA A 90 -17.32 5.66 -19.37
N ALA A 91 -16.09 5.70 -18.84
CA ALA A 91 -15.43 4.51 -18.30
C ALA A 91 -16.18 3.90 -17.09
N TYR A 92 -16.87 4.73 -16.31
CA TYR A 92 -17.64 4.30 -15.14
C TYR A 92 -18.99 3.65 -15.50
N TYR A 93 -19.48 3.78 -16.74
CA TYR A 93 -20.77 3.18 -17.13
C TYR A 93 -20.77 1.64 -16.99
N ARG A 94 -19.60 1.00 -17.07
CA ARG A 94 -19.50 -0.46 -16.92
C ARG A 94 -19.79 -0.94 -15.49
N LEU A 95 -19.72 -0.05 -14.49
CA LEU A 95 -20.09 -0.38 -13.11
C LEU A 95 -21.61 -0.56 -12.93
N TYR A 96 -22.42 -0.10 -13.90
CA TYR A 96 -23.88 -0.27 -13.90
C TYR A 96 -24.37 -1.57 -14.55
N ILE A 97 -23.46 -2.38 -15.12
CA ILE A 97 -23.81 -3.66 -15.75
C ILE A 97 -24.69 -4.54 -14.84
N PRO A 98 -24.39 -4.69 -13.53
CA PRO A 98 -25.20 -5.50 -12.62
C PRO A 98 -26.68 -5.07 -12.52
N ASP A 99 -26.95 -3.78 -12.62
CA ASP A 99 -28.29 -3.21 -12.49
C ASP A 99 -29.05 -3.13 -13.81
N LEU A 100 -28.34 -2.84 -14.90
CA LEU A 100 -28.95 -2.67 -16.21
C LEU A 100 -29.35 -4.01 -16.85
N PHE A 101 -28.69 -5.09 -16.45
CA PHE A 101 -28.89 -6.42 -17.03
C PHE A 101 -29.22 -7.47 -15.97
N PRO A 102 -30.31 -7.27 -15.20
CA PRO A 102 -30.59 -8.10 -14.05
C PRO A 102 -30.98 -9.54 -14.41
N ASP A 103 -31.47 -9.76 -15.62
CA ASP A 103 -31.99 -11.04 -16.09
C ASP A 103 -30.97 -11.84 -16.93
N LEU A 104 -29.82 -11.24 -17.22
CA LEU A 104 -28.76 -11.92 -17.94
C LEU A 104 -27.90 -12.72 -16.98
N GLU A 105 -27.48 -13.91 -17.40
CA GLU A 105 -26.59 -14.77 -16.61
C GLU A 105 -25.11 -14.43 -16.80
N ARG A 106 -24.77 -13.81 -17.94
CA ARG A 106 -23.43 -13.34 -18.26
C ARG A 106 -23.46 -12.20 -19.26
N VAL A 107 -22.45 -11.35 -19.18
CA VAL A 107 -22.27 -10.19 -20.07
C VAL A 107 -20.81 -10.07 -20.45
N LEU A 108 -20.51 -9.87 -21.73
CA LEU A 108 -19.15 -9.56 -22.17
C LEU A 108 -19.01 -8.05 -22.37
N TYR A 109 -18.22 -7.39 -21.54
CA TYR A 109 -17.86 -6.00 -21.72
C TYR A 109 -16.63 -5.87 -22.61
N LEU A 110 -16.66 -4.93 -23.55
CA LEU A 110 -15.58 -4.59 -24.45
C LEU A 110 -15.39 -3.07 -24.51
N ASP A 111 -14.14 -2.59 -24.49
CA ASP A 111 -13.83 -1.19 -24.83
C ASP A 111 -14.12 -0.93 -26.33
N ALA A 112 -14.34 0.32 -26.70
CA ALA A 112 -14.71 0.69 -28.08
C ALA A 112 -13.51 0.79 -29.04
N ASP A 113 -12.28 0.76 -28.53
CA ASP A 113 -11.02 0.83 -29.27
C ASP A 113 -10.31 -0.53 -29.40
N LEU A 114 -11.05 -1.55 -29.83
CA LEU A 114 -10.52 -2.88 -30.13
C LEU A 114 -11.10 -3.49 -31.41
N VAL A 115 -10.48 -4.58 -31.88
CA VAL A 115 -11.01 -5.41 -32.97
C VAL A 115 -10.88 -6.90 -32.67
N ALA A 116 -11.90 -7.66 -33.06
CA ALA A 116 -11.92 -9.12 -33.01
C ALA A 116 -11.24 -9.72 -34.25
N CYS A 117 -10.40 -10.73 -34.02
CA CYS A 117 -9.72 -11.50 -35.05
C CYS A 117 -10.30 -12.91 -35.22
N ARG A 118 -11.28 -13.29 -34.38
CA ARG A 118 -11.99 -14.57 -34.40
C ARG A 118 -13.36 -14.46 -33.71
N SER A 119 -14.14 -15.54 -33.77
CA SER A 119 -15.41 -15.67 -33.03
C SER A 119 -15.18 -15.53 -31.52
N LEU A 120 -16.07 -14.82 -30.84
CA LEU A 120 -16.04 -14.60 -29.40
C LEU A 120 -16.82 -15.66 -28.61
N GLU A 121 -17.44 -16.64 -29.27
CA GLU A 121 -18.24 -17.68 -28.61
C GLU A 121 -17.44 -18.42 -27.53
N GLU A 122 -16.18 -18.78 -27.83
CA GLU A 122 -15.29 -19.44 -26.87
C GLU A 122 -15.03 -18.60 -25.61
N LEU A 123 -14.93 -17.28 -25.75
CA LEU A 123 -14.78 -16.38 -24.60
C LEU A 123 -16.11 -16.23 -23.88
N TYR A 124 -17.21 -16.02 -24.59
CA TYR A 124 -18.53 -15.79 -24.01
C TYR A 124 -19.05 -17.00 -23.23
N GLU A 125 -18.79 -18.22 -23.73
CA GLU A 125 -19.17 -19.49 -23.10
C GLU A 125 -18.10 -20.02 -22.13
N LEU A 126 -17.04 -19.26 -21.86
CA LEU A 126 -16.00 -19.67 -20.93
C LEU A 126 -16.61 -19.96 -19.56
N ASP A 127 -16.30 -21.14 -19.02
CA ASP A 127 -16.67 -21.48 -17.66
C ASP A 127 -15.90 -20.60 -16.67
N ILE A 128 -16.64 -19.82 -15.90
CA ILE A 128 -16.15 -18.90 -14.87
C ILE A 128 -16.86 -19.16 -13.54
N GLU A 129 -17.33 -20.38 -13.30
CA GLU A 129 -17.93 -20.79 -12.01
C GLU A 129 -17.01 -20.43 -10.83
N GLY A 130 -17.61 -19.87 -9.77
CA GLY A 130 -16.88 -19.38 -8.59
C GLY A 130 -16.17 -18.02 -8.77
N PHE A 131 -16.15 -17.45 -9.97
CA PHE A 131 -15.58 -16.13 -10.26
C PHE A 131 -16.67 -15.15 -10.70
N VAL A 132 -16.59 -13.91 -10.23
CA VAL A 132 -17.53 -12.83 -10.63
C VAL A 132 -17.12 -12.20 -11.95
N LEU A 133 -15.81 -12.18 -12.21
CA LEU A 133 -15.23 -11.50 -13.35
C LEU A 133 -14.16 -12.38 -14.00
N ALA A 134 -13.97 -12.28 -15.30
CA ALA A 134 -12.77 -12.79 -15.97
C ALA A 134 -12.15 -11.73 -16.86
N GLY A 135 -10.83 -11.59 -16.80
CA GLY A 135 -10.07 -10.58 -17.52
C GLY A 135 -8.64 -11.02 -17.80
N VAL A 136 -7.99 -10.35 -18.75
CA VAL A 136 -6.55 -10.53 -19.01
C VAL A 136 -5.76 -9.64 -18.06
N GLU A 137 -4.66 -10.18 -17.51
CA GLU A 137 -3.76 -9.44 -16.62
C GLU A 137 -3.26 -8.15 -17.30
N ASP A 138 -3.28 -7.03 -16.57
CA ASP A 138 -2.78 -5.75 -17.07
C ASP A 138 -1.27 -5.79 -17.32
N ALA A 139 -0.77 -5.09 -18.34
CA ALA A 139 0.67 -5.07 -18.61
C ALA A 139 1.50 -4.55 -17.42
N TYR A 140 0.92 -3.67 -16.60
CA TYR A 140 1.52 -3.08 -15.39
C TYR A 140 0.96 -3.68 -14.09
N ALA A 141 0.31 -4.85 -14.15
CA ALA A 141 -0.46 -5.46 -13.05
C ALA A 141 0.23 -5.40 -11.68
N THR A 142 1.50 -5.78 -11.57
CA THR A 142 2.25 -5.77 -10.30
C THR A 142 2.34 -4.37 -9.72
N ALA A 143 2.70 -3.37 -10.53
CA ALA A 143 2.83 -1.98 -10.07
C ALA A 143 1.46 -1.39 -9.70
N GLN A 144 0.41 -1.71 -10.46
CA GLN A 144 -0.95 -1.26 -10.18
C GLN A 144 -1.51 -1.89 -8.90
N ALA A 145 -1.33 -3.20 -8.72
CA ALA A 145 -1.71 -3.92 -7.51
C ALA A 145 -0.97 -3.41 -6.28
N GLN A 146 0.35 -3.18 -6.39
CA GLN A 146 1.16 -2.60 -5.32
C GLN A 146 0.71 -1.19 -4.96
N ARG A 147 0.43 -0.32 -5.95
CA ARG A 147 -0.12 1.02 -5.74
C ARG A 147 -1.43 0.97 -4.94
N LEU A 148 -2.29 0.01 -5.25
CA LEU A 148 -3.54 -0.24 -4.55
C LEU A 148 -3.36 -1.02 -3.24
N SER A 149 -2.14 -1.43 -2.90
CA SER A 149 -1.84 -2.24 -1.71
C SER A 149 -2.62 -3.56 -1.65
N LEU A 150 -2.92 -4.14 -2.81
CA LEU A 150 -3.49 -5.48 -2.91
C LEU A 150 -2.44 -6.52 -2.50
N GLN A 151 -2.89 -7.70 -2.08
CA GLN A 151 -2.00 -8.79 -1.67
C GLN A 151 -1.01 -9.15 -2.78
N GLU A 152 0.22 -9.51 -2.41
CA GLU A 152 1.20 -9.97 -3.39
C GLU A 152 0.67 -11.22 -4.12
N GLY A 153 0.91 -11.28 -5.44
CA GLY A 153 0.34 -12.31 -6.30
C GLY A 153 -1.13 -12.10 -6.70
N THR A 154 -1.75 -10.98 -6.29
CA THR A 154 -3.08 -10.60 -6.80
C THR A 154 -3.08 -10.51 -8.32
N LEU A 155 -4.02 -11.21 -8.96
CA LEU A 155 -4.34 -10.96 -10.35
C LEU A 155 -5.01 -9.58 -10.49
N TYR A 156 -4.30 -8.65 -11.13
CA TYR A 156 -4.85 -7.36 -11.52
C TYR A 156 -5.08 -7.34 -13.03
N VAL A 157 -6.33 -7.17 -13.46
CA VAL A 157 -6.75 -7.28 -14.87
C VAL A 157 -6.97 -5.92 -15.51
N ASN A 158 -6.70 -5.85 -16.82
CA ASN A 158 -7.06 -4.71 -17.67
C ASN A 158 -8.58 -4.64 -17.84
N GLY A 159 -9.15 -3.43 -17.82
CA GLY A 159 -10.58 -3.19 -17.84
C GLY A 159 -11.24 -3.35 -19.22
N GLY A 160 -10.47 -3.43 -20.29
CA GLY A 160 -11.02 -3.32 -21.66
C GLY A 160 -11.67 -4.56 -22.23
N VAL A 161 -11.47 -5.73 -21.62
CA VAL A 161 -12.15 -6.98 -22.00
C VAL A 161 -12.48 -7.74 -20.71
N LEU A 162 -13.77 -7.77 -20.37
CA LEU A 162 -14.24 -8.36 -19.12
C LEU A 162 -15.47 -9.23 -19.35
N LEU A 163 -15.40 -10.49 -18.94
CA LEU A 163 -16.58 -11.36 -18.89
C LEU A 163 -17.16 -11.34 -17.48
N TRP A 164 -18.41 -10.87 -17.37
CA TRP A 164 -19.15 -10.79 -16.12
C TRP A 164 -19.97 -12.05 -15.90
N ASN A 165 -19.80 -12.67 -14.73
CA ASN A 165 -20.67 -13.73 -14.23
C ASN A 165 -21.80 -13.12 -13.39
N MET A 166 -22.96 -12.91 -14.01
CA MET A 166 -24.08 -12.24 -13.36
C MET A 166 -24.81 -13.17 -12.36
N ARG A 167 -24.51 -14.47 -12.39
CA ARG A 167 -25.02 -15.44 -11.40
C ARG A 167 -24.24 -15.38 -10.08
N GLU A 168 -22.97 -14.97 -10.11
CA GLU A 168 -22.06 -14.93 -8.95
C GLU A 168 -22.03 -13.60 -8.21
N ILE A 169 -22.66 -12.57 -8.79
CA ILE A 169 -22.68 -11.22 -8.22
C ILE A 169 -23.80 -11.07 -7.20
N ASP A 170 -23.43 -10.75 -5.96
CA ASP A 170 -24.35 -10.23 -4.96
C ASP A 170 -24.50 -8.72 -5.20
N ARG A 171 -25.60 -8.30 -5.82
CA ARG A 171 -25.83 -6.90 -6.21
C ARG A 171 -25.91 -5.96 -5.02
N LYS A 172 -26.53 -6.41 -3.94
CA LYS A 172 -26.68 -5.59 -2.74
C LYS A 172 -25.29 -5.30 -2.18
N ARG A 173 -24.47 -6.34 -2.02
CA ARG A 173 -23.09 -6.20 -1.54
C ARG A 173 -22.24 -5.38 -2.50
N PHE A 174 -22.36 -5.63 -3.81
CA PHE A 174 -21.66 -4.85 -4.83
C PHE A 174 -21.94 -3.34 -4.68
N HIS A 175 -23.19 -2.94 -4.45
CA HIS A 175 -23.52 -1.52 -4.23
C HIS A 175 -22.97 -0.95 -2.94
N GLU A 176 -23.02 -1.71 -1.84
CA GLU A 176 -22.47 -1.30 -0.55
C GLU A 176 -20.97 -1.07 -0.65
N ASP A 177 -20.23 -2.03 -1.21
CA ASP A 177 -18.77 -1.96 -1.38
C ASP A 177 -18.38 -0.84 -2.36
N LEU A 178 -19.13 -0.69 -3.46
CA LEU A 178 -18.88 0.34 -4.45
C LEU A 178 -19.17 1.74 -3.92
N SER A 179 -20.24 1.93 -3.14
CA SER A 179 -20.50 3.21 -2.46
C SER A 179 -19.39 3.54 -1.47
N ALA A 180 -18.92 2.55 -0.69
CA ALA A 180 -17.82 2.74 0.24
C ALA A 180 -16.52 3.19 -0.46
N LEU A 181 -16.23 2.63 -1.64
CA LEU A 181 -15.08 3.06 -2.45
C LEU A 181 -15.24 4.48 -2.99
N LEU A 182 -16.45 4.86 -3.42
CA LEU A 182 -16.71 6.20 -3.92
C LEU A 182 -16.70 7.28 -2.83
N ASP A 183 -17.19 6.95 -1.65
CA ASP A 183 -17.26 7.86 -0.52
C ASP A 183 -15.89 7.98 0.18
N GLY A 184 -15.00 7.01 -0.02
CA GLY A 184 -13.60 7.09 0.36
C GLY A 184 -12.82 8.06 -0.54
N ASN A 185 -11.97 8.92 0.03
CA ASN A 185 -11.17 9.87 -0.77
C ASN A 185 -9.96 9.18 -1.46
N LEU A 186 -10.25 8.25 -2.38
CA LEU A 186 -9.29 7.44 -3.13
C LEU A 186 -8.66 8.18 -4.32
N ARG A 187 -8.96 9.48 -4.50
CA ARG A 187 -8.49 10.33 -5.62
C ARG A 187 -6.98 10.32 -5.79
N CYS A 188 -6.22 10.23 -4.69
CA CYS A 188 -4.75 10.25 -4.73
C CYS A 188 -4.12 8.91 -5.09
N VAL A 189 -4.91 7.85 -5.14
CA VAL A 189 -4.43 6.49 -5.40
C VAL A 189 -5.00 5.94 -6.70
N MET A 190 -6.25 6.26 -7.10
CA MET A 190 -6.93 5.72 -8.29
C MET A 190 -6.39 6.27 -9.61
N ASN A 191 -5.37 5.62 -10.18
CA ASN A 191 -4.80 6.02 -11.47
C ASN A 191 -5.58 5.47 -12.67
N ALA A 192 -6.28 4.34 -12.51
CA ALA A 192 -6.98 3.66 -13.59
C ALA A 192 -8.51 3.64 -13.41
N ALA A 193 -9.06 4.58 -12.63
CA ALA A 193 -10.50 4.80 -12.56
C ALA A 193 -11.30 3.59 -12.05
N ASP A 194 -12.41 3.29 -12.73
CA ASP A 194 -13.22 2.09 -12.59
C ASP A 194 -12.45 0.77 -12.75
N GLN A 195 -11.33 0.73 -13.48
CA GLN A 195 -10.49 -0.48 -13.54
C GLN A 195 -9.91 -0.80 -12.15
N ASP A 196 -9.47 0.22 -11.42
CA ASP A 196 -9.00 0.05 -10.04
C ASP A 196 -10.15 -0.41 -9.14
N MET A 197 -11.35 0.17 -9.29
CA MET A 197 -12.53 -0.23 -8.51
C MET A 197 -12.88 -1.69 -8.73
N LEU A 198 -12.94 -2.17 -9.98
CA LEU A 198 -13.24 -3.56 -10.29
C LEU A 198 -12.19 -4.52 -9.70
N ASN A 199 -10.91 -4.17 -9.78
CA ASN A 199 -9.83 -4.97 -9.22
C ASN A 199 -9.83 -4.99 -7.68
N ILE A 200 -10.33 -3.94 -7.03
CA ILE A 200 -10.53 -3.91 -5.56
C ILE A 200 -11.76 -4.75 -5.18
N LEU A 201 -12.89 -4.54 -5.85
CA LEU A 201 -14.17 -5.19 -5.54
C LEU A 201 -14.13 -6.71 -5.76
N PHE A 202 -13.43 -7.15 -6.81
CA PHE A 202 -13.40 -8.56 -7.21
C PHE A 202 -12.03 -9.20 -7.03
N HIS A 203 -11.20 -8.62 -6.15
CA HIS A 203 -9.95 -9.24 -5.70
C HIS A 203 -10.20 -10.68 -5.21
N GLY A 204 -9.41 -11.64 -5.69
CA GLY A 204 -9.56 -13.06 -5.37
C GLY A 204 -10.77 -13.77 -6.02
N ARG A 205 -11.67 -13.03 -6.69
CA ARG A 205 -12.85 -13.54 -7.42
C ARG A 205 -12.80 -13.22 -8.91
N THR A 206 -11.59 -13.01 -9.45
CA THR A 206 -11.35 -12.75 -10.88
C THR A 206 -10.58 -13.90 -11.52
N LYS A 207 -11.11 -14.45 -12.62
CA LYS A 207 -10.45 -15.49 -13.41
C LYS A 207 -9.50 -14.88 -14.45
N ARG A 208 -8.30 -15.44 -14.55
CA ARG A 208 -7.31 -15.07 -15.56
C ARG A 208 -7.72 -15.58 -16.94
N LEU A 209 -7.68 -14.71 -17.93
CA LEU A 209 -7.84 -15.05 -19.34
C LEU A 209 -6.49 -15.21 -20.05
N ASP A 210 -6.51 -15.95 -21.16
CA ASP A 210 -5.40 -16.02 -22.11
C ASP A 210 -5.08 -14.62 -22.67
N PRO A 211 -3.81 -14.18 -22.70
CA PRO A 211 -3.44 -12.85 -23.20
C PRO A 211 -3.88 -12.55 -24.64
N ARG A 212 -4.17 -13.58 -25.45
CA ARG A 212 -4.75 -13.41 -26.80
C ARG A 212 -6.12 -12.75 -26.80
N TRP A 213 -6.88 -12.89 -25.72
CA TRP A 213 -8.21 -12.28 -25.55
C TRP A 213 -8.17 -10.79 -25.23
N ASN A 214 -6.99 -10.20 -24.96
CA ASN A 214 -6.85 -8.75 -24.80
C ASN A 214 -5.39 -8.36 -25.03
N VAL A 215 -5.02 -8.21 -26.31
CA VAL A 215 -3.69 -7.77 -26.70
C VAL A 215 -3.60 -6.25 -26.52
N GLN A 216 -3.12 -5.83 -25.35
CA GLN A 216 -2.97 -4.43 -24.94
C GLN A 216 -1.84 -3.75 -25.73
N LEU A 217 -2.18 -3.19 -26.89
CA LEU A 217 -1.22 -2.67 -27.87
C LEU A 217 -0.85 -1.20 -27.60
N GLN A 218 0.46 -0.95 -27.45
CA GLN A 218 1.06 0.41 -27.43
C GLN A 218 1.96 0.66 -28.64
N SER A 219 2.77 -0.33 -29.02
CA SER A 219 3.61 -0.27 -30.21
C SER A 219 3.56 -1.61 -30.96
N SER A 220 3.75 -1.51 -32.26
CA SER A 220 3.82 -2.60 -33.24
C SER A 220 5.17 -3.29 -33.30
N THR A 221 6.23 -2.62 -32.87
CA THR A 221 7.58 -3.17 -32.87
C THR A 221 7.83 -3.94 -31.58
N ASP A 222 8.31 -5.18 -31.67
CA ASP A 222 8.65 -6.03 -30.52
C ASP A 222 9.47 -5.29 -29.45
N ALA A 223 10.47 -4.51 -29.87
CA ALA A 223 11.38 -3.77 -28.97
C ALA A 223 10.69 -2.66 -28.14
N LEU A 224 9.49 -2.23 -28.53
CA LEU A 224 8.73 -1.18 -27.85
C LEU A 224 7.34 -1.66 -27.43
N ASN A 225 7.05 -2.96 -27.55
CA ASN A 225 5.75 -3.51 -27.20
C ASN A 225 5.71 -3.83 -25.70
N THR A 226 4.87 -3.11 -24.99
CA THR A 226 4.71 -3.17 -23.53
C THR A 226 4.34 -4.57 -23.03
N ALA A 227 3.61 -5.37 -23.82
CA ALA A 227 3.29 -6.75 -23.47
C ALA A 227 4.51 -7.67 -23.43
N LEU A 228 5.57 -7.37 -24.20
CA LEU A 228 6.85 -8.11 -24.15
C LEU A 228 7.84 -7.47 -23.17
N LEU A 229 7.93 -6.14 -23.15
CA LEU A 229 8.85 -5.40 -22.29
C LEU A 229 8.60 -5.62 -20.79
N LEU A 230 7.32 -5.74 -20.41
CA LEU A 230 6.92 -5.85 -19.01
C LEU A 230 6.54 -7.27 -18.60
N CYS A 231 6.56 -8.21 -19.54
CA CYS A 231 6.23 -9.61 -19.31
C CYS A 231 7.13 -10.22 -18.24
N GLY A 232 6.56 -10.84 -17.20
CA GLY A 232 7.32 -11.45 -16.11
C GLY A 232 8.05 -10.49 -15.18
N ALA A 233 8.04 -9.17 -15.49
CA ALA A 233 8.63 -8.12 -14.67
C ALA A 233 7.57 -7.31 -13.90
N HIS A 234 6.48 -6.94 -14.57
CA HIS A 234 5.35 -6.20 -13.98
C HIS A 234 4.01 -6.91 -14.12
N ASN A 235 4.04 -8.19 -14.49
CA ASN A 235 2.91 -9.09 -14.52
C ASN A 235 3.43 -10.53 -14.41
N SER A 236 2.53 -11.48 -14.22
CA SER A 236 2.86 -12.91 -14.10
C SER A 236 2.65 -13.69 -15.41
N MET A 237 2.48 -12.98 -16.53
CA MET A 237 2.34 -13.62 -17.83
C MET A 237 3.68 -14.25 -18.29
N PRO A 238 3.67 -15.48 -18.80
CA PRO A 238 4.85 -16.08 -19.44
C PRO A 238 5.19 -15.39 -20.78
N GLU A 239 6.47 -15.11 -21.03
CA GLU A 239 6.95 -14.48 -22.28
C GLU A 239 6.46 -15.22 -23.53
N LYS A 240 6.44 -16.55 -23.49
CA LYS A 240 5.93 -17.40 -24.57
C LYS A 240 4.46 -17.07 -24.92
N LEU A 241 3.62 -16.82 -23.92
CA LEU A 241 2.22 -16.47 -24.13
C LEU A 241 2.07 -15.04 -24.64
N CYS A 242 2.90 -14.09 -24.19
CA CYS A 242 2.91 -12.72 -24.73
C CYS A 242 3.40 -12.66 -26.18
N ARG A 243 4.41 -13.45 -26.56
CA ARG A 243 4.81 -13.60 -27.97
C ARG A 243 3.71 -14.22 -28.81
N LEU A 244 3.06 -15.26 -28.27
CA LEU A 244 1.94 -15.90 -28.94
C LEU A 244 0.75 -14.95 -29.13
N SER A 245 0.50 -14.04 -28.17
CA SER A 245 -0.59 -13.08 -28.27
C SER A 245 -0.38 -12.05 -29.37
N LEU A 246 0.85 -11.62 -29.61
CA LEU A 246 1.20 -10.75 -30.74
C LEU A 246 1.18 -11.48 -32.08
N ALA A 247 1.58 -12.74 -32.11
CA ALA A 247 1.59 -13.54 -33.34
C ALA A 247 0.20 -14.03 -33.77
N GLN A 248 -0.68 -14.31 -32.80
CA GLN A 248 -2.01 -14.91 -33.01
C GLN A 248 -3.06 -14.24 -32.11
N PRO A 249 -3.34 -12.94 -32.30
CA PRO A 249 -4.30 -12.22 -31.47
C PRO A 249 -5.73 -12.74 -31.68
N TYR A 250 -6.52 -12.77 -30.61
CA TYR A 250 -7.97 -13.02 -30.69
C TYR A 250 -8.75 -11.70 -30.62
N LEU A 251 -8.31 -10.80 -29.74
CA LEU A 251 -8.77 -9.43 -29.63
C LEU A 251 -7.55 -8.50 -29.54
N ILE A 252 -7.49 -7.51 -30.43
CA ILE A 252 -6.45 -6.47 -30.41
C ILE A 252 -7.04 -5.22 -29.79
N HIS A 253 -6.48 -4.77 -28.67
CA HIS A 253 -6.96 -3.61 -27.92
C HIS A 253 -5.97 -2.45 -28.04
N TYR A 254 -6.40 -1.36 -28.69
CA TYR A 254 -5.59 -0.15 -28.91
C TYR A 254 -5.68 0.80 -27.70
N ALA A 255 -5.31 0.27 -26.51
CA ALA A 255 -5.63 0.80 -25.19
C ALA A 255 -4.96 2.15 -24.85
N VAL A 256 -3.79 2.46 -25.43
CA VAL A 256 -2.99 3.65 -25.09
C VAL A 256 -2.54 4.38 -26.37
N GLY A 257 -1.61 5.34 -26.30
CA GLY A 257 -1.13 6.11 -27.44
C GLY A 257 -0.76 5.26 -28.66
N GLY A 258 -0.86 5.84 -29.86
CA GLY A 258 -0.62 5.11 -31.11
C GLY A 258 -1.86 4.40 -31.66
N LYS A 259 -3.04 5.03 -31.59
CA LYS A 259 -4.30 4.52 -32.16
C LYS A 259 -4.28 4.50 -33.70
N PRO A 260 -4.82 3.47 -34.37
CA PRO A 260 -4.80 3.37 -35.84
C PRO A 260 -5.30 4.62 -36.57
N TRP A 261 -6.37 5.22 -36.06
CA TRP A 261 -6.99 6.44 -36.57
C TRP A 261 -6.30 7.75 -36.16
N VAL A 262 -5.14 7.68 -35.50
CA VAL A 262 -4.32 8.84 -35.12
C VAL A 262 -2.97 8.79 -35.82
N VAL A 263 -2.28 7.64 -35.75
CA VAL A 263 -0.88 7.55 -36.18
C VAL A 263 -0.68 6.98 -37.58
N GLY A 264 -1.65 6.26 -38.16
CA GLY A 264 -1.53 5.66 -39.49
C GLY A 264 -0.27 4.78 -39.64
N LYS A 265 -0.32 3.51 -39.26
CA LYS A 265 0.86 2.64 -39.30
C LYS A 265 0.80 1.62 -40.44
N ARG A 266 1.17 2.09 -41.63
CA ARG A 266 1.18 1.28 -42.87
C ARG A 266 2.21 0.15 -42.78
N GLY A 267 1.82 -1.07 -43.16
CA GLY A 267 2.70 -2.24 -43.24
C GLY A 267 2.87 -2.99 -41.91
N GLU A 268 2.09 -2.65 -40.89
CA GLU A 268 2.13 -3.31 -39.59
C GLU A 268 0.87 -4.16 -39.38
N ALA A 269 1.04 -5.49 -39.36
CA ALA A 269 -0.07 -6.44 -39.37
C ALA A 269 -1.15 -6.16 -38.29
N LEU A 270 -0.74 -5.83 -37.05
CA LEU A 270 -1.67 -5.55 -35.94
C LEU A 270 -2.54 -4.30 -36.16
N TYR A 271 -2.09 -3.34 -36.96
CA TYR A 271 -2.83 -2.13 -37.32
C TYR A 271 -3.70 -2.31 -38.56
N GLU A 272 -3.26 -3.14 -39.50
CA GLU A 272 -4.03 -3.49 -40.70
C GLU A 272 -5.36 -4.18 -40.37
N HIS A 273 -5.41 -4.95 -39.27
CA HIS A 273 -6.68 -5.49 -38.75
C HIS A 273 -7.73 -4.41 -38.50
N TRP A 274 -7.33 -3.25 -37.97
CA TRP A 274 -8.28 -2.16 -37.73
C TRP A 274 -8.80 -1.58 -39.04
N PHE A 275 -7.92 -1.25 -39.98
CA PHE A 275 -8.31 -0.68 -41.28
C PHE A 275 -9.16 -1.64 -42.12
N ALA A 276 -8.86 -2.95 -42.08
CA ALA A 276 -9.64 -3.97 -42.77
C ALA A 276 -11.09 -4.01 -42.28
N ASN A 277 -11.33 -3.86 -40.98
CA ASN A 277 -12.67 -3.79 -40.42
C ASN A 277 -13.31 -2.42 -40.62
N ALA A 278 -12.54 -1.32 -40.57
CA ALA A 278 -13.04 0.02 -40.83
C ALA A 278 -13.68 0.12 -42.22
N LYS A 279 -13.05 -0.46 -43.26
CA LYS A 279 -13.56 -0.53 -44.64
C LYS A 279 -14.92 -1.20 -44.79
N MET A 280 -15.33 -2.03 -43.83
CA MET A 280 -16.64 -2.70 -43.84
C MET A 280 -17.76 -1.80 -43.29
N THR A 281 -17.39 -0.65 -42.72
CA THR A 281 -18.31 0.34 -42.16
C THR A 281 -18.44 1.54 -43.09
N GLY A 282 -19.58 2.22 -43.05
CA GLY A 282 -19.74 3.50 -43.75
C GLY A 282 -18.93 4.67 -43.14
N TYR A 283 -18.28 4.47 -41.99
CA TYR A 283 -17.43 5.47 -41.34
C TYR A 283 -16.04 5.62 -42.00
N TYR A 284 -15.66 4.72 -42.92
CA TYR A 284 -14.37 4.76 -43.61
C TYR A 284 -14.26 5.92 -44.62
N ASN A 285 -13.87 7.07 -44.10
CA ASN A 285 -13.80 8.35 -44.80
C ASN A 285 -12.40 8.65 -45.40
N GLU A 286 -12.29 9.78 -46.11
CA GLU A 286 -11.03 10.24 -46.74
C GLU A 286 -9.89 10.51 -45.74
N HIS A 287 -10.20 10.73 -44.46
CA HIS A 287 -9.16 10.89 -43.44
C HIS A 287 -8.52 9.53 -43.10
N TRP A 288 -9.33 8.49 -42.86
CA TRP A 288 -8.80 7.14 -42.60
C TRP A 288 -8.11 6.53 -43.82
N LYS A 289 -8.60 6.82 -45.04
CA LYS A 289 -7.91 6.43 -46.29
C LYS A 289 -6.50 7.02 -46.38
N ARG A 290 -6.34 8.30 -46.05
CA ARG A 290 -5.03 8.96 -46.03
C ARG A 290 -4.11 8.39 -44.96
N LEU A 291 -4.61 8.16 -43.75
CA LEU A 291 -3.82 7.54 -42.68
C LEU A 291 -3.35 6.12 -43.03
N GLU A 292 -4.17 5.35 -43.74
CA GLU A 292 -3.78 4.02 -44.25
C GLU A 292 -2.74 4.11 -45.37
N ALA A 293 -2.86 5.11 -46.25
CA ALA A 293 -1.99 5.29 -47.41
C ALA A 293 -0.61 5.88 -47.09
N ASP A 294 -0.54 6.91 -46.23
CA ASP A 294 0.61 7.82 -46.18
C ASP A 294 1.55 7.64 -44.97
N GLY A 295 1.15 6.91 -43.91
CA GLY A 295 1.89 6.96 -42.64
C GLY A 295 1.72 8.33 -41.93
N PRO A 296 2.24 8.55 -40.69
CA PRO A 296 2.00 9.81 -39.98
C PRO A 296 2.62 11.01 -40.73
N PRO A 297 1.98 12.21 -40.71
CA PRO A 297 2.57 13.40 -41.29
C PRO A 297 3.88 13.77 -40.58
N ALA A 298 4.93 14.04 -41.36
CA ALA A 298 6.20 14.53 -40.85
C ALA A 298 6.02 15.93 -40.23
N GLY A 299 6.02 16.01 -38.90
CA GLY A 299 6.29 17.25 -38.17
C GLY A 299 5.20 17.70 -37.20
N THR A 300 5.42 17.46 -35.91
CA THR A 300 5.49 18.50 -34.87
C THR A 300 6.08 17.88 -33.61
N ARG A 301 7.41 18.00 -33.43
CA ARG A 301 7.99 17.97 -32.09
C ARG A 301 7.53 19.26 -31.40
N ARG A 302 6.75 19.14 -30.33
CA ARG A 302 6.65 20.21 -29.31
C ARG A 302 7.31 19.70 -28.03
N ALA A 303 8.19 20.54 -27.49
CA ALA A 303 8.86 20.39 -26.21
C ALA A 303 7.84 20.48 -25.05
N PRO A 304 8.17 19.98 -23.84
CA PRO A 304 7.25 19.97 -22.71
C PRO A 304 7.13 21.39 -22.11
N GLU A 305 5.89 21.87 -21.95
CA GLU A 305 5.58 23.09 -21.19
C GLU A 305 4.99 22.73 -19.81
N GLU A 306 5.44 23.50 -18.81
CA GLU A 306 5.12 23.43 -17.39
C GLU A 306 3.67 23.83 -17.04
N PRO A 307 3.17 23.43 -15.85
CA PRO A 307 1.77 23.58 -15.47
C PRO A 307 1.45 24.96 -14.87
N GLN A 308 0.39 25.61 -15.36
CA GLN A 308 -0.17 26.83 -14.78
C GLN A 308 -1.36 26.54 -13.84
N THR A 309 -1.38 27.26 -12.72
CA THR A 309 -2.30 27.18 -11.57
C THR A 309 -3.68 27.80 -11.80
N PRO A 310 -4.69 27.48 -10.96
CA PRO A 310 -6.11 27.80 -11.18
C PRO A 310 -6.63 28.99 -10.35
N ASP A 311 -7.48 29.83 -10.96
CA ASP A 311 -8.21 30.91 -10.28
C ASP A 311 -9.73 30.65 -10.21
N SER A 312 -10.18 30.35 -8.98
CA SER A 312 -11.18 31.12 -8.20
C SER A 312 -12.71 31.07 -8.48
N VAL A 313 -13.47 31.03 -7.36
CA VAL A 313 -14.83 31.61 -7.10
C VAL A 313 -16.04 30.76 -7.59
N ARG A 314 -17.10 30.41 -6.82
CA ARG A 314 -17.65 30.80 -5.50
C ARG A 314 -18.70 29.77 -5.02
N ALA A 315 -18.91 29.75 -3.70
CA ALA A 315 -19.90 28.98 -2.94
C ALA A 315 -21.36 29.41 -3.14
N GLY A 316 -22.29 28.46 -2.95
CA GLY A 316 -23.72 28.71 -2.77
C GLY A 316 -24.32 27.68 -1.81
N GLN A 317 -24.76 28.16 -0.64
CA GLN A 317 -25.36 27.44 0.49
C GLN A 317 -26.83 27.05 0.23
N ASN A 318 -27.32 26.06 1.02
CA ASN A 318 -28.68 25.77 1.53
C ASN A 318 -28.94 24.25 1.40
N GLY A 319 -29.11 23.42 2.42
CA GLY A 319 -29.67 23.63 3.76
C GLY A 319 -31.09 23.06 3.81
N ARG A 320 -31.26 21.79 4.24
CA ARG A 320 -32.42 21.28 5.00
C ARG A 320 -32.27 19.81 5.41
N SER A 321 -32.57 19.56 6.67
CA SER A 321 -32.55 18.30 7.41
C SER A 321 -33.79 17.45 7.17
N CYS A 322 -33.69 16.12 7.36
CA CYS A 322 -34.51 15.39 8.34
C CYS A 322 -34.16 13.90 8.48
N ALA A 323 -33.96 13.51 9.74
CA ALA A 323 -34.32 12.27 10.44
C ALA A 323 -33.72 10.90 10.04
N LYS A 324 -33.09 10.31 11.06
CA LYS A 324 -32.40 9.01 11.16
C LYS A 324 -33.36 7.82 11.24
N VAL A 325 -32.97 6.70 10.64
CA VAL A 325 -33.37 5.33 10.99
C VAL A 325 -32.06 4.53 11.17
N PRO A 326 -31.89 3.69 12.21
CA PRO A 326 -30.58 3.14 12.58
C PRO A 326 -30.13 2.05 11.60
N PRO A 327 -28.82 1.94 11.31
CA PRO A 327 -28.34 0.94 10.35
C PRO A 327 -28.29 -0.45 10.99
N ALA A 328 -28.80 -1.44 10.27
CA ALA A 328 -28.42 -2.83 10.48
C ALA A 328 -26.97 -3.02 10.01
N SER A 329 -26.15 -3.72 10.80
CA SER A 329 -24.72 -3.89 10.56
C SER A 329 -24.42 -4.51 9.17
N PRO A 330 -23.55 -3.86 8.35
CA PRO A 330 -23.17 -4.38 7.03
C PRO A 330 -22.20 -5.57 7.12
N ALA A 331 -22.24 -6.44 6.11
CA ALA A 331 -21.35 -7.58 5.97
C ALA A 331 -19.91 -7.13 5.61
N PRO A 332 -18.85 -7.90 5.94
CA PRO A 332 -17.48 -7.40 5.90
C PRO A 332 -16.93 -7.22 4.47
N VAL A 333 -16.33 -6.06 4.23
CA VAL A 333 -15.41 -5.75 3.11
C VAL A 333 -14.20 -6.72 3.19
N GLY A 334 -13.53 -7.02 2.08
CA GLY A 334 -12.30 -7.84 2.08
C GLY A 334 -11.07 -7.08 2.59
N ASP A 335 -10.12 -7.74 3.25
CA ASP A 335 -8.99 -7.09 3.92
C ASP A 335 -8.10 -6.26 2.99
N ALA A 336 -7.89 -6.70 1.74
CA ALA A 336 -7.12 -5.95 0.74
C ALA A 336 -7.75 -4.59 0.38
N ALA A 337 -9.09 -4.56 0.23
CA ALA A 337 -9.82 -3.33 -0.02
C ALA A 337 -9.78 -2.40 1.20
N LYS A 338 -9.82 -2.97 2.40
CA LYS A 338 -9.67 -2.20 3.64
C LYS A 338 -8.28 -1.59 3.78
N ASP A 339 -7.23 -2.34 3.45
CA ASP A 339 -5.86 -1.83 3.47
C ASP A 339 -5.62 -0.70 2.47
N ALA A 340 -6.18 -0.82 1.26
CA ALA A 340 -6.17 0.25 0.26
C ALA A 340 -6.84 1.52 0.80
N CYS A 341 -8.00 1.37 1.45
CA CYS A 341 -8.73 2.46 2.08
C CYS A 341 -7.92 3.14 3.19
N ILE A 342 -7.30 2.35 4.08
CA ILE A 342 -6.43 2.87 5.15
C ILE A 342 -5.26 3.67 4.57
N ASN A 343 -4.60 3.14 3.54
CA ASN A 343 -3.46 3.81 2.91
C ASN A 343 -3.85 5.13 2.25
N ALA A 344 -5.00 5.19 1.58
CA ALA A 344 -5.49 6.41 0.96
C ALA A 344 -5.84 7.49 2.00
N LEU A 345 -6.55 7.12 3.07
CA LEU A 345 -6.89 8.05 4.16
C LEU A 345 -5.62 8.58 4.85
N ALA A 346 -4.67 7.69 5.14
CA ALA A 346 -3.40 8.08 5.73
C ALA A 346 -2.55 8.96 4.79
N LEU A 347 -2.52 8.68 3.48
CA LEU A 347 -1.83 9.52 2.48
C LEU A 347 -2.45 10.92 2.38
N ARG A 348 -3.78 11.02 2.40
CA ARG A 348 -4.49 12.31 2.40
C ARG A 348 -4.10 13.14 3.63
N HIS A 349 -4.13 12.53 4.81
CA HIS A 349 -3.71 13.17 6.05
C HIS A 349 -2.23 13.59 5.98
N ALA A 350 -1.36 12.69 5.52
CA ALA A 350 0.06 12.96 5.35
C ALA A 350 0.32 14.15 4.43
N THR A 351 -0.35 14.22 3.28
CA THR A 351 -0.18 15.30 2.30
C THR A 351 -0.60 16.66 2.88
N ARG A 352 -1.70 16.72 3.64
CA ARG A 352 -2.15 17.94 4.33
C ARG A 352 -1.14 18.43 5.37
N ARG A 353 -0.54 17.49 6.11
CA ARG A 353 0.39 17.78 7.21
C ARG A 353 1.83 18.01 6.75
N ALA A 354 2.24 17.44 5.62
CA ALA A 354 3.62 17.50 5.11
C ALA A 354 4.12 18.93 4.87
N ALA A 355 3.24 19.82 4.39
CA ALA A 355 3.58 21.23 4.16
C ALA A 355 3.60 22.09 5.44
N LEU A 356 3.05 21.58 6.55
CA LEU A 356 3.02 22.30 7.82
C LEU A 356 4.29 21.99 8.62
N SER A 357 4.82 22.99 9.33
CA SER A 357 5.82 22.74 10.36
C SER A 357 5.17 21.97 11.52
N PHE A 358 5.90 20.99 12.04
CA PHE A 358 5.52 20.30 13.26
C PHE A 358 6.57 20.56 14.32
N ASP A 359 6.11 21.06 15.46
CA ASP A 359 6.95 21.29 16.63
C ASP A 359 6.47 20.37 17.75
N MET A 360 7.39 19.61 18.32
CA MET A 360 7.13 18.75 19.46
C MET A 360 6.62 19.54 20.68
N GLU A 361 6.99 20.82 20.82
CA GLU A 361 6.46 21.66 21.90
C GLU A 361 4.98 21.98 21.72
N SER A 362 4.49 22.06 20.47
CA SER A 362 3.08 22.33 20.17
C SER A 362 2.12 21.22 20.60
N VAL A 363 2.67 20.03 20.88
CA VAL A 363 1.94 18.84 21.33
C VAL A 363 1.50 19.00 22.79
N PHE A 364 2.25 19.75 23.60
CA PHE A 364 1.98 19.93 25.02
C PHE A 364 1.18 21.20 25.27
N THR A 365 0.02 21.03 25.88
CA THR A 365 -0.90 22.13 26.17
C THR A 365 -0.88 22.54 27.64
N ARG A 366 -0.20 21.76 28.51
CA ARG A 366 0.12 22.14 29.89
C ARG A 366 1.59 22.53 29.98
N PRO A 367 1.96 23.49 30.82
CA PRO A 367 3.35 23.69 31.25
C PRO A 367 3.86 22.53 32.14
N ALA A 368 3.05 21.49 32.35
CA ALA A 368 3.41 20.33 33.16
C ALA A 368 4.56 19.58 32.51
N THR A 369 5.71 19.59 33.18
CA THR A 369 6.90 18.85 32.79
C THR A 369 6.86 17.41 33.27
N ARG A 370 5.94 17.02 34.16
CA ARG A 370 6.00 15.75 34.91
C ARG A 370 4.93 14.74 34.53
N ILE A 371 5.31 13.50 34.22
CA ILE A 371 4.36 12.38 34.06
C ILE A 371 3.93 11.83 35.43
N GLY A 372 2.65 11.46 35.58
CA GLY A 372 2.06 11.04 36.86
C GLY A 372 2.73 9.82 37.51
N SER A 373 2.80 9.79 38.85
CA SER A 373 3.46 8.72 39.63
C SER A 373 2.58 7.49 39.90
N ASP A 374 1.25 7.64 39.97
CA ASP A 374 0.37 6.72 40.73
C ASP A 374 -0.72 5.97 39.91
N MET A 375 -0.67 5.96 38.58
CA MET A 375 -1.73 5.33 37.75
C MET A 375 -1.16 4.18 36.91
N LEU A 376 -1.21 2.96 37.45
CA LEU A 376 -1.49 1.77 36.65
C LEU A 376 -2.95 1.43 36.92
N PRO A 377 -3.88 1.55 35.96
CA PRO A 377 -5.23 1.05 36.16
C PRO A 377 -5.14 -0.44 36.40
N GLY A 378 -5.80 -0.87 37.48
CA GLY A 378 -5.98 -2.27 37.79
C GLY A 378 -6.59 -3.01 36.60
N PHE A 379 -5.94 -4.12 36.24
CA PHE A 379 -6.55 -5.30 35.63
C PHE A 379 -7.79 -5.08 34.75
N PHE A 380 -7.62 -4.53 33.54
CA PHE A 380 -8.48 -4.84 32.39
C PHE A 380 -7.66 -4.74 31.09
N GLY A 381 -7.43 -5.89 30.44
CA GLY A 381 -7.14 -6.06 29.00
C GLY A 381 -5.97 -5.30 28.36
N ARG A 382 -4.87 -6.01 28.04
CA ARG A 382 -3.87 -5.69 26.96
C ARG A 382 -3.68 -4.18 26.65
N GLY A 383 -3.37 -3.34 27.63
CA GLY A 383 -3.54 -1.87 27.47
C GLY A 383 -2.68 -0.91 28.29
N GLY A 384 -1.70 -1.37 29.07
CA GLY A 384 -0.89 -0.46 29.90
C GLY A 384 0.47 -0.12 29.29
N THR A 385 0.63 0.98 28.56
CA THR A 385 1.98 1.54 28.24
C THR A 385 2.04 3.07 28.00
N TYR A 386 0.91 3.76 27.77
CA TYR A 386 0.93 5.18 27.34
C TYR A 386 0.17 6.15 28.25
N GLU A 387 -0.56 5.65 29.24
CA GLU A 387 -1.36 6.47 30.17
C GLU A 387 -0.57 7.53 30.94
N PRO A 388 0.69 7.31 31.35
CA PRO A 388 1.49 8.37 31.97
C PRO A 388 1.69 9.58 31.05
N LEU A 389 1.84 9.37 29.74
CA LEU A 389 1.99 10.46 28.76
C LEU A 389 0.67 11.20 28.51
N LEU A 390 -0.47 10.50 28.57
CA LEU A 390 -1.81 11.10 28.40
C LEU A 390 -2.07 12.23 29.41
N SER A 391 -1.42 12.19 30.59
CA SER A 391 -1.55 13.22 31.62
C SER A 391 -0.96 14.60 31.25
N LEU A 392 -0.16 14.68 30.18
CA LEU A 392 0.53 15.91 29.74
C LEU A 392 -0.30 16.76 28.76
N PHE A 393 -1.44 16.27 28.30
CA PHE A 393 -2.32 16.95 27.35
C PHE A 393 -3.47 17.65 28.11
N SER A 394 -3.72 18.94 27.85
CA SER A 394 -4.77 19.78 28.46
C SER A 394 -6.18 19.53 27.95
N ALA A 395 -6.37 18.73 26.90
CA ALA A 395 -7.70 18.50 26.36
C ALA A 395 -8.51 17.61 27.33
N PRO A 396 -9.76 17.95 27.65
CA PRO A 396 -10.65 17.07 28.43
C PRO A 396 -11.02 15.75 27.72
N SER A 397 -10.48 15.48 26.52
CA SER A 397 -10.85 14.36 25.64
C SER A 397 -9.64 13.68 24.99
N VAL A 398 -8.56 13.46 25.74
CA VAL A 398 -7.46 12.60 25.28
C VAL A 398 -7.88 11.14 25.44
N THR A 399 -8.64 10.64 24.47
CA THR A 399 -9.20 9.28 24.50
C THR A 399 -8.37 8.36 23.61
N ARG A 400 -8.02 7.17 24.12
CA ARG A 400 -7.47 6.10 23.28
C ARG A 400 -8.51 5.77 22.21
N VAL A 401 -8.19 6.06 20.95
CA VAL A 401 -9.15 5.88 19.87
C VAL A 401 -9.25 4.41 19.50
N GLN A 402 -10.39 3.79 19.79
CA GLN A 402 -10.69 2.40 19.44
C GLN A 402 -11.86 2.29 18.46
N CYS A 403 -12.68 3.35 18.35
CA CYS A 403 -13.81 3.44 17.42
C CYS A 403 -14.00 4.86 16.85
N ARG A 404 -15.02 5.02 15.99
CA ARG A 404 -15.40 6.31 15.38
C ARG A 404 -15.79 7.35 16.42
N GLU A 405 -16.57 6.96 17.42
CA GLU A 405 -17.03 7.87 18.48
C GLU A 405 -15.87 8.41 19.32
N ASP A 406 -14.83 7.59 19.54
CA ASP A 406 -13.60 8.04 20.17
C ASP A 406 -12.86 9.04 19.28
N ALA A 407 -12.82 8.81 17.95
CA ALA A 407 -12.15 9.69 17.00
C ALA A 407 -12.83 11.07 16.92
N GLU A 408 -14.16 11.09 16.98
CA GLU A 408 -14.97 12.31 17.03
C GLU A 408 -14.73 13.10 18.31
N ARG A 409 -14.32 12.45 19.41
CA ARG A 409 -14.00 13.09 20.70
C ARG A 409 -12.52 13.39 20.89
N ALA A 410 -11.64 12.59 20.31
CA ALA A 410 -10.22 12.64 20.53
C ALA A 410 -9.56 13.79 19.78
N ASP A 411 -8.62 14.45 20.45
CA ASP A 411 -7.67 15.40 19.85
C ASP A 411 -6.28 14.77 19.62
N LEU A 412 -6.12 13.50 20.03
CA LEU A 412 -4.84 12.77 20.07
C LEU A 412 -5.06 11.26 19.87
N PHE A 413 -4.25 10.63 19.02
CA PHE A 413 -4.26 9.17 18.84
C PHE A 413 -3.00 8.54 19.45
N ILE A 414 -3.18 7.39 20.12
CA ILE A 414 -2.08 6.53 20.55
C ILE A 414 -2.46 5.11 20.16
N PRO A 415 -1.95 4.59 19.03
CA PRO A 415 -2.14 3.19 18.69
C PRO A 415 -1.30 2.35 19.65
N GLY A 416 -1.93 1.87 20.72
CA GLY A 416 -1.42 0.75 21.48
C GLY A 416 -1.40 -0.46 20.57
N HIS A 417 -0.25 -0.76 19.98
CA HIS A 417 -0.02 -1.92 19.12
C HIS A 417 -0.77 -1.84 17.77
N THR A 418 -0.28 -0.93 16.93
CA THR A 418 -0.26 -0.99 15.46
C THR A 418 -1.03 -2.13 14.79
N PHE A 419 -2.12 -1.85 14.06
CA PHE A 419 -2.70 -2.71 13.01
C PHE A 419 -3.04 -4.17 13.38
N SER A 420 -2.77 -4.64 14.61
CA SER A 420 -2.88 -6.03 15.03
C SER A 420 -4.11 -6.29 15.90
N ASP A 421 -4.59 -5.25 16.59
CA ASP A 421 -5.61 -5.38 17.64
C ASP A 421 -6.94 -4.67 17.29
N ALA A 422 -6.93 -3.78 16.29
CA ALA A 422 -8.14 -3.18 15.74
C ALA A 422 -8.51 -3.90 14.43
N SER A 423 -9.79 -4.21 14.23
CA SER A 423 -10.24 -4.65 12.90
C SER A 423 -9.92 -3.54 11.89
N LEU A 424 -9.56 -3.92 10.66
CA LEU A 424 -9.28 -2.95 9.60
C LEU A 424 -10.47 -1.97 9.41
N ASP A 425 -11.69 -2.43 9.67
CA ASP A 425 -12.91 -1.61 9.69
C ASP A 425 -12.89 -0.50 10.74
N ALA A 426 -12.45 -0.79 11.96
CA ALA A 426 -12.35 0.19 13.03
C ALA A 426 -11.28 1.26 12.70
N LEU A 427 -10.17 0.84 12.09
CA LEU A 427 -9.11 1.76 11.66
C LEU A 427 -9.58 2.67 10.52
N ILE A 428 -10.35 2.16 9.57
CA ILE A 428 -10.97 2.96 8.49
C ILE A 428 -11.94 3.99 9.07
N ALA A 429 -12.92 3.53 9.87
CA ALA A 429 -13.95 4.40 10.43
C ALA A 429 -13.34 5.52 11.28
N MET A 430 -12.25 5.22 11.99
CA MET A 430 -11.49 6.20 12.75
C MET A 430 -10.79 7.23 11.86
N LEU A 431 -10.01 6.78 10.87
CA LEU A 431 -9.28 7.68 9.97
C LEU A 431 -10.23 8.57 9.16
N GLN A 432 -11.38 8.04 8.76
CA GLN A 432 -12.46 8.82 8.15
C GLN A 432 -12.97 9.92 9.08
N ALA A 433 -13.27 9.60 10.34
CA ALA A 433 -13.77 10.59 11.29
C ALA A 433 -12.77 11.71 11.61
N VAL A 434 -11.48 11.38 11.75
CA VAL A 434 -10.41 12.39 11.92
C VAL A 434 -10.34 13.31 10.71
N ASP A 435 -10.41 12.72 9.52
CA ASP A 435 -10.30 13.43 8.25
C ASP A 435 -11.53 14.31 7.96
N GLU A 436 -12.74 13.84 8.27
CA GLU A 436 -14.01 14.58 8.20
C GLU A 436 -14.04 15.75 9.19
N ALA A 437 -13.58 15.53 10.42
CA ALA A 437 -13.54 16.55 11.47
C ALA A 437 -12.37 17.54 11.31
N GLY A 438 -11.43 17.28 10.39
CA GLY A 438 -10.26 18.13 10.17
C GLY A 438 -9.33 18.20 11.39
N LYS A 439 -9.29 17.13 12.21
CA LYS A 439 -8.51 17.09 13.46
C LYS A 439 -7.07 16.66 13.21
N ASN A 440 -6.20 16.97 14.17
CA ASN A 440 -4.81 16.50 14.15
C ASN A 440 -4.73 15.04 14.60
N LEU A 441 -4.03 14.21 13.83
CA LEU A 441 -3.64 12.86 14.24
C LEU A 441 -2.19 12.87 14.71
N LEU A 442 -1.93 12.32 15.91
CA LEU A 442 -0.57 12.04 16.38
C LEU A 442 -0.37 10.53 16.48
N TRP A 443 0.84 10.08 16.18
CA TRP A 443 1.28 8.69 16.24
C TRP A 443 2.33 8.59 17.33
N ILE A 444 1.95 8.02 18.48
CA ILE A 444 2.84 7.90 19.63
C ILE A 444 3.31 6.45 19.77
N LYS A 445 4.62 6.27 19.94
CA LYS A 445 5.24 4.97 20.22
C LYS A 445 6.33 5.13 21.28
N GLY A 446 6.66 4.02 21.97
CA GLY A 446 7.92 3.95 22.72
C GLY A 446 9.11 4.25 21.80
N GLY A 447 10.03 5.07 22.28
CA GLY A 447 11.21 5.48 21.55
C GLY A 447 12.23 4.37 21.36
N PHE A 448 13.34 4.71 20.71
CA PHE A 448 14.45 3.78 20.43
C PHE A 448 15.15 3.31 21.72
N ILE A 449 15.14 4.12 22.78
CA ILE A 449 15.43 3.71 24.16
C ILE A 449 14.18 4.07 24.97
N THR A 450 13.55 3.09 25.61
CA THR A 450 12.21 3.28 26.17
C THR A 450 12.11 3.00 27.67
N SER A 451 12.61 1.86 28.14
CA SER A 451 12.35 1.39 29.52
C SER A 451 13.40 0.37 29.97
N ILE A 452 13.33 -0.07 31.23
CA ILE A 452 14.11 -1.22 31.70
C ILE A 452 13.49 -2.51 31.16
N LEU A 453 12.23 -2.78 31.49
CA LEU A 453 11.49 -3.96 31.06
C LEU A 453 10.45 -3.63 29.99
N HIS A 454 10.05 -4.65 29.23
CA HIS A 454 8.90 -4.57 28.37
C HIS A 454 7.62 -4.35 29.22
N GLY A 455 6.71 -3.47 28.77
CA GLY A 455 5.50 -3.11 29.53
C GLY A 455 4.57 -4.30 29.84
N ALA A 456 4.61 -5.33 28.99
CA ALA A 456 3.85 -6.57 29.16
C ALA A 456 4.58 -7.69 29.92
N ALA A 457 5.72 -7.41 30.57
CA ALA A 457 6.43 -8.41 31.37
C ALA A 457 5.51 -8.96 32.49
N PRO A 458 5.32 -10.30 32.58
CA PRO A 458 4.22 -10.93 33.34
C PRO A 458 4.37 -10.89 34.87
N GLU A 459 5.49 -10.43 35.39
CA GLU A 459 5.81 -10.56 36.82
C GLU A 459 5.11 -9.49 37.66
N SER A 460 4.08 -9.89 38.40
CA SER A 460 3.27 -9.03 39.29
C SER A 460 4.04 -8.46 40.48
N HIS A 461 5.21 -9.04 40.81
CA HIS A 461 6.07 -8.63 41.91
C HIS A 461 7.10 -7.55 41.51
N ILE A 462 7.29 -7.30 40.21
CA ILE A 462 8.23 -6.27 39.74
C ILE A 462 7.60 -4.88 39.91
N PRO A 463 8.29 -3.93 40.57
CA PRO A 463 7.85 -2.54 40.68
C PRO A 463 7.53 -1.89 39.33
N ALA A 464 6.44 -1.13 39.29
CA ALA A 464 5.94 -0.45 38.08
C ALA A 464 6.96 0.49 37.43
N CYS A 465 7.88 1.08 38.21
CA CYS A 465 8.91 1.99 37.71
C CYS A 465 9.80 1.33 36.64
N TYR A 466 10.08 0.02 36.74
CA TYR A 466 10.94 -0.68 35.78
C TYR A 466 10.23 -1.01 34.45
N LYS A 467 8.89 -1.06 34.44
CA LYS A 467 8.09 -1.31 33.22
C LYS A 467 7.65 -0.02 32.52
N ARG A 468 7.93 1.14 33.12
CA ARG A 468 7.48 2.44 32.65
C ARG A 468 8.21 2.84 31.37
N VAL A 469 7.45 3.27 30.37
CA VAL A 469 7.98 3.93 29.16
C VAL A 469 8.39 5.36 29.54
N LEU A 470 9.65 5.70 29.26
CA LEU A 470 10.27 6.98 29.62
C LEU A 470 10.88 7.70 28.41
N GLY A 471 10.99 7.00 27.27
CA GLY A 471 11.33 7.57 25.98
C GLY A 471 10.22 7.30 24.97
N TYR A 472 9.84 8.33 24.21
CA TYR A 472 8.76 8.29 23.23
C TYR A 472 9.20 8.89 21.90
N VAL A 473 8.50 8.52 20.83
CA VAL A 473 8.53 9.22 19.53
C VAL A 473 7.10 9.60 19.14
N ILE A 474 6.94 10.77 18.54
CA ILE A 474 5.65 11.32 18.12
C ILE A 474 5.76 11.78 16.66
N ASP A 475 4.87 11.29 15.81
CA ASP A 475 4.72 11.75 14.42
C ASP A 475 3.32 12.26 14.17
N ASP A 476 3.15 13.33 13.41
CA ASP A 476 1.85 13.88 13.07
C ASP A 476 1.45 13.65 11.59
N ILE A 477 2.20 12.78 10.91
CA ILE A 477 1.98 12.30 9.56
C ILE A 477 1.73 10.79 9.60
N THR A 478 2.78 9.99 9.85
CA THR A 478 2.75 8.52 9.90
C THR A 478 3.90 8.00 10.77
N PRO A 479 3.80 6.79 11.36
CA PRO A 479 4.88 6.25 12.17
C PRO A 479 6.19 6.13 11.39
N SER A 480 7.34 6.41 12.04
CA SER A 480 8.65 6.43 11.37
C SER A 480 9.09 5.09 10.73
N PHE A 481 8.50 3.96 11.13
CA PHE A 481 8.78 2.64 10.55
C PHE A 481 7.96 2.36 9.27
N ASP A 482 7.06 3.26 8.90
CA ASP A 482 6.21 3.15 7.73
C ASP A 482 6.96 3.57 6.47
N ALA A 483 7.11 2.64 5.53
CA ALA A 483 7.74 2.88 4.24
C ALA A 483 6.73 3.05 3.11
N VAL A 484 5.43 2.82 3.35
CA VAL A 484 4.38 3.04 2.36
C VAL A 484 4.14 4.54 2.19
N LEU A 485 4.15 5.28 3.30
CA LEU A 485 3.87 6.70 3.36
C LEU A 485 5.05 7.48 3.98
N PRO A 486 5.31 8.72 3.56
CA PRO A 486 6.39 9.52 4.17
C PRO A 486 6.03 9.87 5.62
N SER A 487 7.00 9.85 6.52
CA SER A 487 6.86 10.31 7.92
C SER A 487 7.45 11.71 8.11
N ARG A 488 7.16 12.37 9.23
CA ARG A 488 7.79 13.66 9.58
C ARG A 488 9.31 13.52 9.69
N LEU A 489 9.79 12.38 10.20
CA LEU A 489 11.21 12.07 10.28
C LEU A 489 11.84 11.92 8.88
N GLU A 490 11.19 11.24 7.93
CA GLU A 490 11.66 11.12 6.54
C GLU A 490 11.74 12.50 5.84
N LEU A 491 10.74 13.35 6.04
CA LEU A 491 10.75 14.72 5.51
C LEU A 491 11.88 15.56 6.12
N TYR A 492 12.11 15.44 7.43
CA TYR A 492 13.21 16.11 8.11
C TYR A 492 14.57 15.70 7.51
N PHE A 493 14.82 14.40 7.34
CA PHE A 493 16.06 13.89 6.77
C PHE A 493 16.30 14.32 5.32
N ASN A 494 15.24 14.44 4.52
CA ASN A 494 15.36 14.97 3.15
C ASN A 494 15.62 16.49 3.11
N SER A 495 15.36 17.22 4.21
CA SER A 495 15.53 18.66 4.28
C SER A 495 16.97 19.06 4.65
N LYS A 496 17.40 20.27 4.27
CA LYS A 496 18.71 20.81 4.69
C LYS A 496 18.87 20.94 6.21
N ALA A 497 17.76 21.01 6.95
CA ALA A 497 17.75 21.16 8.41
C ALA A 497 18.22 19.91 9.17
N SER A 498 18.42 18.77 8.47
CA SER A 498 19.06 17.60 9.06
C SER A 498 20.57 17.58 8.94
N SER A 499 21.17 18.60 8.32
CA SER A 499 22.63 18.70 8.21
C SER A 499 23.20 19.30 9.49
N LEU A 500 24.26 18.70 10.01
CA LEU A 500 24.91 19.11 11.26
C LEU A 500 26.17 19.91 11.01
N ASP A 501 26.46 20.86 11.90
CA ASP A 501 27.79 21.47 11.98
C ASP A 501 28.81 20.58 12.72
N LEU A 502 30.05 21.05 12.88
CA LEU A 502 31.12 20.28 13.50
C LEU A 502 30.90 20.04 15.01
N ASP A 503 30.29 21.00 15.71
CA ASP A 503 30.06 20.90 17.15
C ASP A 503 28.85 19.99 17.41
N GLU A 504 27.79 20.10 16.60
CA GLU A 504 26.65 19.19 16.61
C GLU A 504 27.05 17.76 16.26
N THR A 505 27.94 17.58 15.27
CA THR A 505 28.47 16.26 14.90
C THR A 505 29.26 15.65 16.05
N ARG A 506 30.17 16.40 16.67
CA ARG A 506 30.94 15.95 17.85
C ARG A 506 30.01 15.60 19.00
N HIS A 507 29.04 16.46 19.27
CA HIS A 507 28.03 16.27 20.29
C HIS A 507 27.31 14.93 20.08
N CYS A 508 26.83 14.64 18.87
CA CYS A 508 26.19 13.35 18.55
C CYS A 508 27.14 12.17 18.77
N ARG A 509 28.38 12.26 18.29
CA ARG A 509 29.38 11.19 18.43
C ARG A 509 29.62 10.80 19.89
N GLU A 510 29.75 11.78 20.79
CA GLU A 510 29.92 11.53 22.23
C GLU A 510 28.73 10.75 22.84
N ARG A 511 27.48 11.02 22.40
CA ARG A 511 26.30 10.30 22.90
C ARG A 511 26.18 8.91 22.29
N ILE A 512 26.56 8.74 21.02
CA ILE A 512 26.67 7.42 20.39
C ILE A 512 27.65 6.55 21.20
N ASP A 513 28.84 7.07 21.49
CA ASP A 513 29.85 6.38 22.27
C ASP A 513 29.36 6.05 23.69
N TYR A 514 28.62 6.98 24.31
CA TYR A 514 28.01 6.76 25.63
C TYR A 514 26.98 5.62 25.59
N ILE A 515 26.10 5.58 24.57
CA ILE A 515 25.10 4.51 24.40
C ILE A 515 25.77 3.16 24.19
N VAL A 516 26.78 3.09 23.32
CA VAL A 516 27.51 1.85 23.03
C VAL A 516 28.25 1.36 24.28
N THR A 517 29.00 2.25 24.94
CA THR A 517 29.78 1.93 26.15
C THR A 517 28.88 1.46 27.28
N ASN A 518 27.76 2.14 27.50
CA ASN A 518 26.80 1.78 28.54
C ASN A 518 25.78 0.73 28.08
N ARG A 519 25.88 0.23 26.84
CA ARG A 519 25.01 -0.81 26.28
C ARG A 519 23.52 -0.49 26.43
N LEU A 520 23.14 0.75 26.15
CA LEU A 520 21.75 1.19 26.24
C LEU A 520 20.98 0.79 24.97
N THR A 521 19.90 0.03 25.15
CA THR A 521 19.06 -0.51 24.07
C THR A 521 17.59 -0.13 24.31
N LYS A 522 16.66 -0.68 23.52
CA LYS A 522 15.23 -0.42 23.68
C LYS A 522 14.74 -0.80 25.08
N TYR A 523 14.99 -2.03 25.51
CA TYR A 523 14.64 -2.55 26.83
C TYR A 523 15.91 -2.92 27.60
N ASN A 524 16.18 -2.23 28.70
CA ASN A 524 17.48 -2.22 29.36
C ASN A 524 17.62 -3.21 30.53
N PHE A 525 16.92 -4.35 30.51
CA PHE A 525 16.97 -5.36 31.58
C PHE A 525 17.97 -6.49 31.35
N GLN A 526 18.44 -6.74 30.12
CA GLN A 526 19.24 -7.93 29.84
C GLN A 526 20.63 -7.81 30.44
N GLY A 527 21.03 -8.83 31.19
CA GLY A 527 22.34 -8.93 31.82
C GLY A 527 23.50 -8.92 30.81
N ALA A 528 24.68 -8.64 31.33
CA ALA A 528 25.91 -8.43 30.58
C ALA A 528 26.71 -9.67 30.10
N PRO A 529 26.42 -10.94 30.46
CA PRO A 529 27.30 -12.02 30.01
C PRO A 529 27.08 -12.32 28.52
N VAL A 530 28.19 -12.48 27.81
CA VAL A 530 28.19 -12.97 26.43
C VAL A 530 27.76 -14.44 26.45
N PRO A 531 26.76 -14.86 25.66
CA PRO A 531 26.39 -16.27 25.56
C PRO A 531 27.60 -17.15 25.26
N GLU A 532 27.77 -18.25 25.99
CA GLU A 532 28.91 -19.17 25.83
C GLU A 532 29.05 -19.66 24.39
N LYS A 533 27.91 -19.91 23.71
CA LYS A 533 27.83 -20.28 22.29
C LYS A 533 28.54 -19.30 21.34
N LEU A 534 28.78 -18.06 21.75
CA LEU A 534 29.44 -17.04 20.93
C LEU A 534 30.94 -16.89 21.19
N GLN A 535 31.48 -17.54 22.23
CA GLN A 535 32.87 -17.40 22.67
C GLN A 535 33.88 -18.19 21.80
N THR A 536 33.48 -18.63 20.60
CA THR A 536 34.35 -19.33 19.64
C THR A 536 35.11 -18.36 18.73
N THR A 537 36.21 -18.80 18.12
CA THR A 537 36.98 -18.01 17.14
C THR A 537 36.44 -18.05 15.72
N ALA A 538 35.39 -18.85 15.45
CA ALA A 538 34.79 -18.95 14.12
C ALA A 538 34.17 -17.61 13.68
N PRO A 539 34.26 -17.23 12.40
CA PRO A 539 33.55 -16.07 11.85
C PRO A 539 32.04 -16.21 12.05
N LYS A 540 31.34 -15.13 12.35
CA LYS A 540 29.91 -15.16 12.66
C LYS A 540 29.17 -13.99 12.04
N VAL A 541 27.97 -14.25 11.56
CA VAL A 541 27.01 -13.21 11.16
C VAL A 541 25.73 -13.32 11.94
N LEU A 542 25.14 -12.18 12.28
CA LEU A 542 23.91 -12.09 13.04
C LEU A 542 22.72 -11.96 12.09
N VAL A 543 21.72 -12.82 12.23
CA VAL A 543 20.43 -12.73 11.56
C VAL A 543 19.37 -12.45 12.62
N VAL A 544 18.66 -11.34 12.49
CA VAL A 544 17.70 -10.88 13.50
C VAL A 544 16.28 -11.31 13.12
N ASP A 545 15.63 -12.06 14.00
CA ASP A 545 14.22 -12.42 13.88
C ASP A 545 13.31 -11.31 14.46
N GLN A 546 12.02 -11.34 14.13
CA GLN A 546 11.00 -10.46 14.70
C GLN A 546 9.72 -11.23 15.02
N ALA A 547 8.89 -10.67 15.90
CA ALA A 547 7.61 -11.27 16.26
C ALA A 547 6.63 -11.24 15.07
N TYR A 548 5.88 -12.32 14.87
CA TYR A 548 4.83 -12.36 13.84
C TYR A 548 3.78 -11.27 14.09
N GLY A 549 3.33 -10.62 13.01
CA GLY A 549 2.38 -9.51 13.09
C GLY A 549 2.95 -8.19 13.63
N ASP A 550 4.27 -8.05 13.80
CA ASP A 550 4.90 -6.74 14.02
C ASP A 550 4.61 -5.84 12.81
N ALA A 551 3.91 -4.73 13.04
CA ALA A 551 3.51 -3.83 11.97
C ALA A 551 4.69 -3.20 11.23
N SER A 552 5.86 -3.09 11.86
CA SER A 552 7.07 -2.60 11.18
C SER A 552 7.55 -3.52 10.07
N ILE A 553 7.18 -4.81 10.08
CA ILE A 553 7.51 -5.76 9.01
C ILE A 553 6.70 -5.39 7.78
N ARG A 554 5.37 -5.48 7.89
CA ARG A 554 4.44 -5.22 6.78
C ARG A 554 4.55 -3.79 6.27
N ARG A 555 4.53 -2.79 7.16
CA ARG A 555 4.63 -1.36 6.78
C ARG A 555 6.02 -0.99 6.28
N GLY A 556 7.04 -1.76 6.63
CA GLY A 556 8.40 -1.60 6.11
C GLY A 556 8.68 -2.40 4.84
N GLY A 557 7.65 -2.90 4.14
CA GLY A 557 7.80 -3.62 2.87
C GLY A 557 8.37 -5.03 3.00
N ALA A 558 8.33 -5.64 4.19
CA ALA A 558 8.83 -6.99 4.45
C ALA A 558 7.68 -7.95 4.80
N ASP A 559 7.94 -9.24 4.60
CA ASP A 559 6.99 -10.33 4.81
C ASP A 559 7.73 -11.67 5.06
N GLY A 560 7.01 -12.79 5.12
CA GLY A 560 7.62 -14.11 5.31
C GLY A 560 8.64 -14.51 4.25
N HIS A 561 8.41 -14.15 2.99
CA HIS A 561 9.36 -14.39 1.90
C HIS A 561 10.64 -13.57 2.08
N THR A 562 10.52 -12.34 2.57
CA THR A 562 11.63 -11.45 2.88
C THR A 562 12.53 -12.03 3.98
N PHE A 563 11.95 -12.61 5.04
CA PHE A 563 12.74 -13.32 6.06
C PHE A 563 13.47 -14.53 5.44
N ALA A 564 12.79 -15.36 4.65
CA ALA A 564 13.44 -16.49 3.98
C ALA A 564 14.62 -16.05 3.10
N ALA A 565 14.45 -14.98 2.30
CA ALA A 565 15.49 -14.41 1.47
C ALA A 565 16.67 -13.85 2.29
N MET A 566 16.39 -13.18 3.42
CA MET A 566 17.41 -12.67 4.32
C MET A 566 18.30 -13.77 4.88
N LEU A 567 17.70 -14.87 5.36
CA LEU A 567 18.46 -16.00 5.89
C LEU A 567 19.30 -16.67 4.81
N GLN A 568 18.74 -16.82 3.60
CA GLN A 568 19.45 -17.42 2.48
C GLN A 568 20.65 -16.57 2.05
N ALA A 569 20.47 -15.25 1.91
CA ALA A 569 21.56 -14.33 1.59
C ALA A 569 22.66 -14.32 2.66
N ALA A 570 22.29 -14.38 3.95
CA ALA A 570 23.26 -14.46 5.03
C ALA A 570 24.14 -15.72 4.92
N ARG A 571 23.60 -16.85 4.43
CA ARG A 571 24.36 -18.08 4.17
C ARG A 571 25.25 -17.95 2.94
N ASP A 572 24.68 -17.46 1.84
CA ASP A 572 25.38 -17.42 0.55
C ASP A 572 26.52 -16.40 0.53
N GLU A 573 26.35 -15.26 1.20
CA GLU A 573 27.34 -14.18 1.24
C GLU A 573 28.46 -14.43 2.27
N ASN A 574 28.28 -15.39 3.18
CA ASN A 574 29.23 -15.66 4.27
C ASN A 574 29.53 -17.17 4.35
N PRO A 575 30.09 -17.78 3.27
CA PRO A 575 30.37 -19.21 3.25
C PRO A 575 31.35 -19.58 4.36
N GLY A 576 30.97 -20.56 5.19
CA GLY A 576 31.78 -21.05 6.32
C GLY A 576 31.66 -20.25 7.62
N ALA A 577 30.93 -19.13 7.62
CA ALA A 577 30.59 -18.43 8.86
C ALA A 577 29.46 -19.14 9.62
N GLN A 578 29.43 -19.00 10.94
CA GLN A 578 28.27 -19.41 11.74
C GLN A 578 27.16 -18.38 11.59
N ILE A 579 25.94 -18.85 11.35
CA ILE A 579 24.73 -18.03 11.28
C ILE A 579 24.11 -17.99 12.67
N VAL A 580 24.20 -16.84 13.33
CA VAL A 580 23.61 -16.61 14.65
C VAL A 580 22.22 -16.00 14.47
N VAL A 581 21.17 -16.79 14.71
CA VAL A 581 19.78 -16.32 14.67
C VAL A 581 19.37 -15.82 16.05
N LYS A 582 19.18 -14.51 16.21
CA LYS A 582 18.69 -13.90 17.46
C LYS A 582 17.17 -13.79 17.42
N THR A 583 16.48 -14.48 18.32
CA THR A 583 15.02 -14.34 18.43
C THR A 583 14.64 -13.08 19.22
N HIS A 584 13.44 -12.56 18.95
CA HIS A 584 12.93 -11.37 19.61
C HIS A 584 12.60 -11.65 21.10
N PRO A 585 12.98 -10.77 22.05
CA PRO A 585 12.72 -10.99 23.48
C PRO A 585 11.22 -11.15 23.82
N ASP A 586 10.35 -10.52 23.04
CA ASP A 586 8.90 -10.59 23.23
C ASP A 586 8.27 -11.96 22.92
N VAL A 587 8.97 -12.89 22.25
CA VAL A 587 8.44 -14.24 21.92
C VAL A 587 8.02 -14.99 23.18
N ALA A 588 8.90 -14.99 24.19
CA ALA A 588 8.62 -15.65 25.47
C ALA A 588 7.64 -14.84 26.34
N ALA A 589 7.73 -13.50 26.33
CA ALA A 589 6.93 -12.64 27.20
C ALA A 589 5.48 -12.42 26.70
N LEU A 590 5.23 -12.48 25.39
CA LEU A 590 3.94 -12.18 24.76
C LEU A 590 3.23 -13.40 24.15
N GLY A 591 3.82 -14.60 24.23
CA GLY A 591 3.25 -15.81 23.62
C GLY A 591 3.12 -15.70 22.09
N LYS A 592 3.97 -14.90 21.44
CA LYS A 592 4.00 -14.71 19.98
C LYS A 592 5.03 -15.66 19.36
N SER A 593 4.75 -16.17 18.17
CA SER A 593 5.75 -16.88 17.36
C SER A 593 6.64 -15.90 16.59
N CYS A 594 7.77 -16.38 16.07
CA CYS A 594 8.71 -15.64 15.23
C CYS A 594 9.00 -16.42 13.93
N TYR A 595 9.61 -15.77 12.94
CA TYR A 595 9.74 -16.33 11.60
C TYR A 595 10.70 -17.51 11.55
N TYR A 596 11.69 -17.57 12.44
CA TYR A 596 12.66 -18.66 12.51
C TYR A 596 12.46 -19.61 13.68
N ALA A 597 11.31 -19.56 14.36
CA ALA A 597 10.99 -20.45 15.47
C ALA A 597 11.17 -21.94 15.09
N HIS A 598 10.78 -22.30 13.87
CA HIS A 598 10.78 -23.66 13.33
C HIS A 598 12.16 -24.20 12.93
N LEU A 599 13.21 -23.37 12.83
CA LEU A 599 14.52 -23.83 12.38
C LEU A 599 15.22 -24.68 13.46
N PRO A 600 15.84 -25.82 13.11
CA PRO A 600 16.65 -26.60 14.04
C PRO A 600 18.02 -25.95 14.29
N GLU A 601 18.60 -26.13 15.48
CA GLU A 601 20.01 -25.81 15.76
C GLU A 601 20.90 -26.92 15.17
N GLU A 602 21.23 -26.82 13.88
CA GLU A 602 22.04 -27.81 13.18
C GLU A 602 23.13 -27.16 12.31
N GLY A 603 24.26 -27.86 12.18
CA GLY A 603 25.39 -27.44 11.36
C GLY A 603 25.99 -26.11 11.79
N HIS A 604 25.97 -25.11 10.92
CA HIS A 604 26.51 -23.77 11.14
C HIS A 604 25.49 -22.78 11.74
N LEU A 605 24.26 -23.20 12.05
CA LEU A 605 23.22 -22.32 12.57
C LEU A 605 23.12 -22.41 14.10
N LEU A 606 23.27 -21.27 14.78
CA LEU A 606 23.13 -21.11 16.23
C LEU A 606 21.91 -20.25 16.53
N LYS A 607 21.03 -20.69 17.45
CA LYS A 607 19.91 -19.86 17.91
C LYS A 607 20.23 -19.26 19.28
N LEU A 608 19.96 -17.97 19.41
CA LEU A 608 20.04 -17.22 20.67
C LEU A 608 18.62 -16.86 21.08
N THR A 609 18.04 -17.72 21.91
CA THR A 609 16.66 -17.60 22.40
C THR A 609 16.55 -16.84 23.71
N GLU A 610 17.65 -16.77 24.45
CA GLU A 610 17.76 -16.09 25.73
C GLU A 610 17.74 -14.56 25.56
N PRO A 611 17.27 -13.81 26.58
CA PRO A 611 17.39 -12.36 26.62
C PRO A 611 18.88 -11.96 26.68
N VAL A 612 19.38 -11.31 25.63
CA VAL A 612 20.76 -10.79 25.56
C VAL A 612 20.74 -9.34 25.14
N ASN A 613 21.60 -8.54 25.75
CA ASN A 613 21.81 -7.16 25.33
C ASN A 613 22.50 -7.13 23.95
N PRO A 614 21.94 -6.49 22.91
CA PRO A 614 22.54 -6.48 21.57
C PRO A 614 23.99 -6.00 21.51
N TYR A 615 24.37 -5.03 22.36
CA TYR A 615 25.74 -4.50 22.38
C TYR A 615 26.78 -5.48 22.91
N THR A 616 26.37 -6.56 23.60
CA THR A 616 27.30 -7.65 23.94
C THR A 616 27.48 -8.63 22.78
N LEU A 617 26.56 -8.65 21.81
CA LEU A 617 26.64 -9.51 20.63
C LEU A 617 27.56 -8.92 19.56
N PHE A 618 27.48 -7.60 19.36
CA PHE A 618 28.17 -6.93 18.26
C PHE A 618 29.67 -7.24 18.21
N PRO A 619 30.45 -7.22 19.30
CA PRO A 619 31.88 -7.56 19.24
C PRO A 619 32.19 -8.94 18.65
N HIS A 620 31.25 -9.89 18.67
CA HIS A 620 31.43 -11.28 18.25
C HIS A 620 30.90 -11.59 16.85
N VAL A 621 30.36 -10.59 16.13
CA VAL A 621 29.81 -10.78 14.78
C VAL A 621 30.39 -9.77 13.79
N ASP A 622 30.58 -10.20 12.56
CA ASP A 622 31.20 -9.39 11.49
C ASP A 622 30.18 -8.52 10.76
N ARG A 623 28.95 -9.03 10.60
CA ARG A 623 27.85 -8.39 9.86
C ARG A 623 26.50 -8.74 10.49
N VAL A 624 25.55 -7.82 10.35
CA VAL A 624 24.18 -7.95 10.86
C VAL A 624 23.18 -7.89 9.71
N TYR A 625 22.26 -8.86 9.65
CA TYR A 625 21.17 -8.96 8.69
C TYR A 625 19.84 -8.73 9.42
N VAL A 626 19.04 -7.80 8.91
CA VAL A 626 17.73 -7.43 9.48
C VAL A 626 16.68 -7.22 8.39
N CYS A 627 15.41 -7.50 8.69
CA CYS A 627 14.30 -7.02 7.87
C CYS A 627 14.02 -5.55 8.22
N THR A 628 13.34 -5.29 9.34
CA THR A 628 12.97 -3.93 9.78
C THR A 628 13.29 -3.67 11.25
N SER A 629 13.93 -4.63 11.92
CA SER A 629 14.26 -4.56 13.35
C SER A 629 15.11 -3.34 13.68
N GLN A 630 14.81 -2.72 14.83
CA GLN A 630 15.61 -1.64 15.39
C GLN A 630 17.07 -2.06 15.64
N LEU A 631 17.32 -3.35 15.89
CA LEU A 631 18.66 -3.87 16.16
C LEU A 631 19.65 -3.53 15.05
N GLY A 632 19.19 -3.41 13.79
CA GLY A 632 20.05 -2.95 12.70
C GLY A 632 20.56 -1.53 12.89
N PHE A 633 19.76 -0.61 13.44
CA PHE A 633 20.24 0.73 13.78
C PHE A 633 21.26 0.69 14.92
N GLU A 634 21.02 -0.11 15.96
CA GLU A 634 21.96 -0.29 17.08
C GLU A 634 23.30 -0.88 16.61
N ALA A 635 23.25 -1.78 15.62
CA ALA A 635 24.43 -2.32 14.98
C ALA A 635 25.23 -1.25 14.22
N LEU A 636 24.56 -0.30 13.54
CA LEU A 636 25.22 0.86 12.93
C LEU A 636 25.92 1.73 13.98
N LEU A 637 25.25 2.01 15.11
CA LEU A 637 25.83 2.76 16.24
C LEU A 637 27.09 2.07 16.78
N ALA A 638 27.09 0.74 16.84
CA ALA A 638 28.23 -0.07 17.24
C ALA A 638 29.30 -0.28 16.13
N GLY A 639 29.19 0.42 15.00
CA GLY A 639 30.16 0.37 13.90
C GLY A 639 30.11 -0.91 13.06
N LYS A 640 29.01 -1.65 13.08
CA LYS A 640 28.84 -2.88 12.29
C LYS A 640 28.31 -2.60 10.90
N ARG A 641 28.67 -3.49 9.96
CA ARG A 641 28.04 -3.54 8.64
C ARG A 641 26.64 -4.13 8.79
N VAL A 642 25.66 -3.47 8.18
CA VAL A 642 24.25 -3.84 8.30
C VAL A 642 23.63 -4.00 6.93
N THR A 643 23.03 -5.16 6.70
CA THR A 643 22.25 -5.48 5.50
C THR A 643 20.77 -5.50 5.86
N VAL A 644 19.97 -4.76 5.09
CA VAL A 644 18.57 -4.51 5.39
C VAL A 644 17.68 -5.03 4.27
N PHE A 645 16.76 -5.91 4.61
CA PHE A 645 15.82 -6.55 3.67
C PHE A 645 14.45 -5.89 3.60
N GLY A 646 14.10 -5.01 4.54
CA GLY A 646 12.94 -4.11 4.46
C GLY A 646 13.36 -2.65 4.37
N LEU A 647 12.48 -1.73 4.78
CA LEU A 647 12.68 -0.28 4.73
C LEU A 647 12.41 0.43 6.09
N PRO A 648 13.09 0.03 7.19
CA PRO A 648 12.99 0.75 8.46
C PRO A 648 13.48 2.19 8.33
N ALA A 649 13.20 3.04 9.33
CA ALA A 649 13.51 4.48 9.32
C ALA A 649 14.96 4.83 8.97
N TYR A 650 15.91 3.94 9.29
CA TYR A 650 17.35 4.14 9.11
C TYR A 650 17.92 3.61 7.77
N ALA A 651 17.12 2.91 6.97
CA ALA A 651 17.53 2.36 5.67
C ALA A 651 17.36 3.40 4.53
N GLY A 652 18.03 3.21 3.39
CA GLY A 652 17.85 4.07 2.21
C GLY A 652 18.54 5.43 2.29
N TRP A 653 19.41 5.64 3.28
CA TRP A 653 20.17 6.89 3.47
C TRP A 653 21.68 6.70 3.20
N GLY A 654 22.08 5.57 2.65
CA GLY A 654 23.48 5.26 2.27
C GLY A 654 24.37 4.74 3.39
N LEU A 655 23.83 4.44 4.57
CA LEU A 655 24.56 3.86 5.71
C LEU A 655 24.46 2.33 5.78
N THR A 656 23.56 1.74 4.99
CA THR A 656 23.20 0.32 5.01
C THR A 656 23.33 -0.29 3.62
N ASP A 657 23.54 -1.61 3.56
CA ASP A 657 23.38 -2.40 2.35
C ASP A 657 21.90 -2.78 2.19
N ASP A 658 21.16 -1.92 1.50
CA ASP A 658 19.71 -2.03 1.34
C ASP A 658 19.34 -2.95 0.16
N ARG A 659 18.50 -3.95 0.43
CA ARG A 659 17.96 -4.88 -0.59
C ARG A 659 16.63 -4.42 -1.18
N GLN A 660 16.09 -3.31 -0.66
CA GLN A 660 14.95 -2.60 -1.19
C GLN A 660 15.28 -1.12 -1.35
N SER A 661 14.69 -0.47 -2.35
CA SER A 661 14.88 0.96 -2.58
C SER A 661 13.65 1.76 -2.16
N CYS A 662 13.86 2.94 -1.57
CA CYS A 662 12.81 3.93 -1.34
C CYS A 662 13.08 5.19 -2.17
N PRO A 663 12.38 5.42 -3.30
CA PRO A 663 12.61 6.58 -4.16
C PRO A 663 12.43 7.94 -3.48
N ARG A 664 11.72 7.99 -2.35
CA ARG A 664 11.51 9.23 -1.57
C ARG A 664 12.69 9.60 -0.68
N ARG A 665 13.58 8.65 -0.35
CA ARG A 665 14.78 8.89 0.46
C ARG A 665 15.90 9.26 -0.50
N THR A 666 16.08 10.56 -0.70
CA THR A 666 16.90 11.10 -1.81
C THR A 666 18.27 11.60 -1.38
N ARG A 667 18.52 11.65 -0.07
CA ARG A 667 19.80 12.10 0.50
C ARG A 667 20.65 10.94 0.98
N THR A 668 21.96 11.18 1.00
CA THR A 668 22.90 10.40 1.81
C THR A 668 23.11 11.12 3.14
N LEU A 669 22.99 10.41 4.25
CA LEU A 669 23.18 10.95 5.60
C LEU A 669 24.45 10.39 6.24
N SER A 670 25.05 11.16 7.15
CA SER A 670 26.02 10.64 8.12
C SER A 670 25.30 9.89 9.25
N LEU A 671 26.05 9.06 9.98
CA LEU A 671 25.49 8.36 11.14
C LEU A 671 25.02 9.34 12.21
N GLU A 672 25.74 10.46 12.39
CA GLU A 672 25.38 11.52 13.32
C GLU A 672 24.12 12.27 12.91
N GLU A 673 23.93 12.59 11.62
CA GLU A 673 22.70 13.21 11.13
C GLU A 673 21.48 12.30 11.39
N LEU A 674 21.63 11.00 11.10
CA LEU A 674 20.60 10.00 11.36
C LEU A 674 20.31 9.87 12.87
N PHE A 675 21.36 9.83 13.70
CA PHE A 675 21.26 9.78 15.15
C PHE A 675 20.57 11.01 15.74
N PHE A 676 20.98 12.21 15.30
CA PHE A 676 20.40 13.47 15.73
C PHE A 676 18.91 13.53 15.41
N GLY A 677 18.53 13.16 14.19
CA GLY A 677 17.13 13.12 13.81
C GLY A 677 16.31 12.18 14.67
N ILE A 678 16.79 10.94 14.89
CA ILE A 678 16.06 9.92 15.64
C ILE A 678 15.96 10.24 17.14
N PHE A 679 17.08 10.58 17.78
CA PHE A 679 17.13 10.72 19.24
C PHE A 679 16.90 12.16 19.69
N LEU A 680 17.59 13.14 19.12
CA LEU A 680 17.55 14.51 19.65
C LEU A 680 16.37 15.32 19.09
N LYS A 681 16.07 15.17 17.79
CA LYS A 681 15.01 15.95 17.14
C LYS A 681 13.62 15.37 17.34
N TYR A 682 13.51 14.05 17.31
CA TYR A 682 12.24 13.34 17.20
C TYR A 682 11.87 12.56 18.46
N GLY A 683 12.82 12.40 19.38
CA GLY A 683 12.63 11.77 20.68
C GLY A 683 12.08 12.72 21.73
N LEU A 684 11.34 12.15 22.68
CA LEU A 684 10.81 12.82 23.86
C LEU A 684 11.14 11.98 25.09
N TYR A 685 11.70 12.61 26.13
CA TYR A 685 12.27 11.89 27.27
C TYR A 685 11.86 12.44 28.62
N PHE A 686 11.79 11.53 29.60
CA PHE A 686 11.49 11.82 30.99
C PHE A 686 12.55 11.21 31.90
N ASP A 687 13.00 11.99 32.88
CA ASP A 687 13.92 11.52 33.90
C ASP A 687 13.26 10.37 34.69
N PRO A 688 13.92 9.21 34.80
CA PRO A 688 13.31 8.04 35.44
C PRO A 688 12.98 8.22 36.93
N HIS A 689 13.61 9.17 37.62
CA HIS A 689 13.49 9.39 39.06
C HIS A 689 12.56 10.57 39.37
N THR A 690 12.72 11.70 38.68
CA THR A 690 11.86 12.87 38.90
C THR A 690 10.56 12.77 38.12
N LEU A 691 10.55 12.00 37.02
CA LEU A 691 9.48 11.92 36.03
C LEU A 691 9.26 13.23 35.27
N GLU A 692 10.17 14.18 35.41
CA GLU A 692 10.14 15.44 34.68
C GLU A 692 10.76 15.25 33.29
N ARG A 693 10.20 15.97 32.32
CA ARG A 693 10.71 16.06 30.97
C ARG A 693 12.13 16.59 31.03
N CYS A 694 13.02 15.92 30.33
CA CYS A 694 14.44 16.21 30.42
C CYS A 694 15.11 16.15 29.03
N SER A 695 16.37 16.58 28.96
CA SER A 695 17.16 16.38 27.76
C SER A 695 17.50 14.90 27.58
N PHE A 696 17.91 14.54 26.36
CA PHE A 696 18.31 13.18 26.07
C PHE A 696 19.48 12.71 26.94
N GLU A 697 20.43 13.58 27.28
CA GLU A 697 21.56 13.24 28.16
C GLU A 697 21.13 12.93 29.59
N THR A 698 20.27 13.76 30.17
CA THR A 698 19.71 13.51 31.50
C THR A 698 18.96 12.18 31.51
N PHE A 699 18.19 11.90 30.46
CA PHE A 699 17.54 10.62 30.28
C PHE A 699 18.52 9.44 30.22
N LEU A 700 19.58 9.52 29.42
CA LEU A 700 20.59 8.45 29.33
C LEU A 700 21.25 8.16 30.68
N LEU A 701 21.62 9.19 31.43
CA LEU A 701 22.19 9.05 32.78
C LEU A 701 21.20 8.38 33.74
N GLY A 702 19.95 8.84 33.74
CA GLY A 702 18.88 8.27 34.55
C GLY A 702 18.61 6.81 34.21
N MET A 703 18.62 6.44 32.93
CA MET A 703 18.38 5.07 32.48
C MET A 703 19.47 4.10 32.95
N VAL A 704 20.74 4.52 32.92
CA VAL A 704 21.84 3.72 33.47
C VAL A 704 21.65 3.50 34.98
N ARG A 705 21.29 4.57 35.70
CA ARG A 705 21.04 4.49 37.14
C ARG A 705 19.86 3.56 37.46
N LEU A 706 18.72 3.73 36.79
CA LEU A 706 17.53 2.91 36.99
C LEU A 706 17.80 1.42 36.66
N ARG A 707 18.64 1.15 35.64
CA ARG A 707 19.08 -0.23 35.34
C ARG A 707 19.89 -0.83 36.48
N ASN A 708 20.80 -0.07 37.08
CA ASN A 708 21.59 -0.57 38.21
C ASN A 708 20.70 -0.87 39.42
N GLU A 709 19.75 0.02 39.72
CA GLU A 709 18.74 -0.18 40.77
C GLU A 709 17.88 -1.44 40.50
N TYR A 710 17.53 -1.70 39.23
CA TYR A 710 16.85 -2.94 38.84
C TYR A 710 17.72 -4.19 39.08
N CYS A 711 18.99 -4.15 38.71
CA CYS A 711 19.91 -5.27 38.96
C CYS A 711 20.04 -5.59 40.46
N GLU A 712 20.16 -4.57 41.30
CA GLU A 712 20.19 -4.72 42.77
C GLU A 712 18.87 -5.31 43.31
N PHE A 713 17.73 -4.85 42.77
CA PHE A 713 16.41 -5.40 43.11
C PHE A 713 16.31 -6.89 42.78
N VAL A 714 16.72 -7.30 41.57
CA VAL A 714 16.68 -8.72 41.14
C VAL A 714 17.60 -9.60 41.98
N GLN A 715 18.81 -9.12 42.30
CA GLN A 715 19.75 -9.86 43.16
C GLN A 715 19.14 -10.13 44.54
N LYS A 716 18.59 -9.08 45.18
CA LYS A 716 17.96 -9.20 46.50
C LYS A 716 16.71 -10.09 46.47
N TYR A 717 15.91 -10.00 45.41
CA TYR A 717 14.71 -10.81 45.25
C TYR A 717 15.06 -12.30 45.11
N ASN A 718 16.01 -12.64 44.25
CA ASN A 718 16.47 -14.01 44.05
C ASN A 718 17.11 -14.61 45.31
N GLU A 719 17.86 -13.82 46.08
CA GLU A 719 18.37 -14.26 47.39
C GLU A 719 17.23 -14.58 48.36
N SER A 720 16.18 -13.75 48.40
CA SER A 720 15.05 -13.97 49.31
C SER A 720 14.16 -15.18 48.97
N GLU A 721 14.02 -15.55 47.70
CA GLU A 721 13.29 -16.77 47.28
C GLU A 721 14.09 -18.06 47.50
N VAL A 722 15.43 -18.00 47.54
CA VAL A 722 16.27 -19.17 47.86
C VAL A 722 16.24 -19.51 49.36
N TYR A 723 15.85 -18.55 50.22
CA TYR A 723 15.74 -18.72 51.67
C TYR A 723 14.30 -18.91 52.18
N ALA A 724 13.29 -18.91 51.30
CA ALA A 724 11.88 -19.19 51.60
C ALA A 724 11.52 -20.62 51.14
#